data_AF-A0A7X3XUU3-F1
#
_entry.id   AF-A0A7X3XUU3-F1
#
_cell.length_a   1.000
_cell.length_b   1.000
_cell.length_c   1.000
_cell.angle_alpha   90.00
_cell.angle_beta   90.00
_cell.angle_gamma   90.00
#
_symmetry.space_group_name_H-M   'P 1'
#
loop_
_entity.id
_entity.type
_entity.pdbx_description
1 polymer ?
#
loop_
_entity_poly.entity_id
_entity_poly.type
_entity_poly.pdbx_seq_one_letter_code
_entity_poly.pdbx_strand_id
1 'polypeptide(L)'
;MTPKVGVCGTACIGALALALCMPAEARAQSPRTEVTISEGTNIAVALSPDGRTLAVDLLGRIWMVPAEGGTARALTDPLGDARQPTWSPDGTRIAFQAYWDGNYHLWSVATDGSGLRQHTRGPFDHREPHWSPGGERIAFSSDRGGSYDVWTLVVADGSVERVTNGEGSEYGPAFSPTGGGIAYAADGETEDAGIWVVDGDDVDAPRRRVADGDGAQVNAPAWSAGGETLIYNAIDGGRSMLLEVSVDGGTGRMLTGEDEDAFPFRAASTTAGFFYTGDGRIRHRAPDGGQVRDIPFTATVALDREPYTRRPRDLTVPGPFPVRGLVSPSVSPDGRQIAFSALGDLWIHTIGGATERITDDRWIETDPAWSPDGSRLAFSSDRDGTVDLYIRHADDRRIERVTEGAGVTMASWSPDGTRIAFTGSGYQVGVNVLDLATGSVRVVRSGLNGAGRPSWSPDGRSIVVSAHWRYSERFREGVNRALVLPAAPLLPAASGWGAVWQQQVGERFLDLPALSVGTRGTDGPVRSPDGRWMTYVSDGVLWVVPTEADGDPAAPVARRLTNDAAADPTWTGDSRSVVHLSGARLRRVDIMDGRIDEIALELDWRRAESPGSVLIRAGALWDGRADDLRRDVDIVLEGGRIAEIASRDPSRTADRVVDATGEVVIPGLIEMHAHGGLSGGEQSGRIWLAYGATSVRCPACDPYEIAEAREAGESGKRIAPRWFGTGGTIDGSRIYYPGAPALGGSAQVELEMAQARDLGYDLVKTYVRLSDPVQKRVVADAHALGLPVTSHELYPAVAFGADGVEHVRGTSRRGYSTKVSELSRSYGDVVDLLAASGMTITPTIGIYGAYGLLTTEDPSLFDDPRVETFFSWAPVAARAPADLTVARRLVEDMASLPQRVAAAGGRVVVGTDAPINPPGLSLQAEMEALVRYGGMSPVDVLRSTTSVSADALGYGGVLGVVEPGALADLVVIGGDPLSDIRAVREVRTVIQAGRVYEMERLLRRE
;
A
#
# COMPACT_ATOMS: atom_id res chain seq x y z
N MET A 1 -41.10 -61.17 33.99
CA MET A 1 -40.05 -61.97 33.33
C MET A 1 -39.68 -61.28 32.04
N THR A 2 -38.53 -60.61 32.00
CA THR A 2 -37.83 -60.23 30.75
C THR A 2 -36.96 -61.43 30.31
N PRO A 3 -36.48 -61.56 29.03
CA PRO A 3 -36.03 -60.46 28.15
C PRO A 3 -36.21 -60.59 26.60
N LYS A 4 -35.98 -59.44 25.92
CA LYS A 4 -35.38 -59.17 24.57
C LYS A 4 -36.11 -59.70 23.30
N VAL A 5 -36.16 -59.06 22.10
CA VAL A 5 -35.55 -57.89 21.42
C VAL A 5 -36.39 -57.61 20.14
N GLY A 6 -36.42 -56.36 19.62
CA GLY A 6 -36.57 -56.15 18.16
C GLY A 6 -37.27 -54.89 17.64
N VAL A 7 -36.50 -53.79 17.54
CA VAL A 7 -36.52 -52.70 16.51
C VAL A 7 -37.81 -51.89 16.27
N CYS A 8 -37.71 -50.58 16.55
CA CYS A 8 -38.76 -49.56 16.47
C CYS A 8 -38.65 -48.72 15.18
N GLY A 9 -39.80 -48.39 14.60
CA GLY A 9 -39.94 -47.55 13.41
C GLY A 9 -40.07 -46.06 13.73
N THR A 10 -39.71 -45.24 12.75
CA THR A 10 -39.78 -43.78 12.78
C THR A 10 -41.15 -43.32 12.28
N ALA A 11 -41.90 -42.60 13.12
CA ALA A 11 -43.16 -41.95 12.78
C ALA A 11 -43.03 -40.43 12.89
N CYS A 12 -43.57 -39.72 11.89
CA CYS A 12 -43.73 -38.28 11.85
C CYS A 12 -44.60 -37.76 13.00
N ILE A 13 -44.16 -36.69 13.66
CA ILE A 13 -45.05 -35.73 14.34
C ILE A 13 -44.52 -34.33 14.06
N GLY A 14 -45.36 -33.49 13.45
CA GLY A 14 -45.09 -32.08 13.20
C GLY A 14 -45.21 -31.24 14.47
N ALA A 15 -44.37 -30.22 14.57
CA ALA A 15 -44.50 -29.15 15.55
C ALA A 15 -44.57 -27.80 14.82
N LEU A 16 -45.66 -27.08 15.10
CA LEU A 16 -45.92 -25.69 14.70
C LEU A 16 -44.76 -24.78 15.12
N ALA A 17 -44.18 -24.04 14.17
CA ALA A 17 -43.48 -22.79 14.44
C ALA A 17 -44.37 -21.65 13.96
N LEU A 18 -44.94 -20.88 14.91
CA LEU A 18 -45.57 -19.60 14.60
C LEU A 18 -44.47 -18.63 14.12
N ALA A 19 -44.39 -18.43 12.81
CA ALA A 19 -43.67 -17.31 12.24
C ALA A 19 -44.46 -16.02 12.54
N LEU A 20 -43.96 -15.22 13.49
CA LEU A 20 -44.32 -13.82 13.60
C LEU A 20 -43.76 -13.10 12.35
N CYS A 21 -44.57 -13.00 11.30
CA CYS A 21 -44.34 -12.05 10.22
C CYS A 21 -44.43 -10.63 10.80
N MET A 22 -43.30 -10.09 11.25
CA MET A 22 -43.17 -8.64 11.33
C MET A 22 -43.17 -8.09 9.90
N PRO A 23 -43.93 -7.03 9.60
CA PRO A 23 -43.83 -6.37 8.31
C PRO A 23 -42.38 -5.91 8.16
N ALA A 24 -41.76 -6.24 7.02
CA ALA A 24 -40.50 -5.64 6.63
C ALA A 24 -40.72 -4.12 6.63
N GLU A 25 -40.19 -3.42 7.63
CA GLU A 25 -40.04 -1.98 7.55
C GLU A 25 -39.26 -1.72 6.26
N ALA A 26 -39.90 -1.02 5.33
CA ALA A 26 -39.22 -0.51 4.16
C ALA A 26 -38.08 0.39 4.69
N ARG A 27 -36.85 -0.14 4.73
CA ARG A 27 -35.65 0.67 4.90
C ARG A 27 -35.75 1.74 3.84
N ALA A 28 -35.95 3.00 4.26
CA ALA A 28 -35.85 4.13 3.36
C ALA A 28 -34.49 4.01 2.68
N GLN A 29 -34.48 3.78 1.36
CA GLN A 29 -33.25 3.80 0.58
C GLN A 29 -32.59 5.16 0.83
N SER A 30 -31.36 5.15 1.31
CA SER A 30 -30.54 6.36 1.37
C SER A 30 -30.58 7.03 -0.02
N PRO A 31 -30.72 8.36 -0.11
CA PRO A 31 -30.75 9.04 -1.39
C PRO A 31 -29.47 8.72 -2.15
N ARG A 32 -29.62 8.09 -3.32
CA ARG A 32 -28.53 7.73 -4.22
C ARG A 32 -27.96 9.03 -4.80
N THR A 33 -26.71 9.36 -4.47
CA THR A 33 -26.03 10.52 -5.06
C THR A 33 -25.61 10.17 -6.48
N GLU A 34 -26.11 10.91 -7.46
CA GLU A 34 -25.68 10.79 -8.86
C GLU A 34 -24.67 11.88 -9.19
N VAL A 35 -23.58 11.50 -9.86
CA VAL A 35 -22.54 12.40 -10.34
C VAL A 35 -22.49 12.29 -11.87
N THR A 36 -22.61 13.42 -12.55
CA THR A 36 -22.53 13.47 -14.01
C THR A 36 -21.13 13.90 -14.42
N ILE A 37 -20.46 13.03 -15.17
CA ILE A 37 -19.08 13.19 -15.61
C ILE A 37 -19.07 13.71 -17.05
N SER A 38 -18.30 14.77 -17.29
CA SER A 38 -18.10 15.35 -18.65
C SER A 38 -16.63 15.45 -19.06
N GLU A 39 -15.71 15.16 -18.13
CA GLU A 39 -14.28 15.01 -18.41
C GLU A 39 -13.78 13.73 -17.74
N GLY A 40 -12.83 13.03 -18.34
CA GLY A 40 -12.33 11.75 -17.84
C GLY A 40 -10.80 11.66 -17.86
N THR A 41 -10.22 11.14 -16.79
CA THR A 41 -8.76 10.97 -16.66
C THR A 41 -8.33 9.62 -17.24
N ASN A 42 -7.38 9.63 -18.19
CA ASN A 42 -6.84 8.43 -18.84
C ASN A 42 -7.93 7.47 -19.37
N ILE A 43 -8.82 8.02 -20.20
CA ILE A 43 -9.87 7.27 -20.91
C ILE A 43 -9.38 6.82 -22.27
N ALA A 44 -9.78 5.64 -22.74
CA ALA A 44 -9.52 5.10 -24.07
C ALA A 44 -10.78 5.17 -24.96
N VAL A 45 -10.60 5.27 -26.28
CA VAL A 45 -11.70 5.34 -27.25
C VAL A 45 -11.50 4.39 -28.43
N ALA A 46 -12.61 3.85 -28.96
CA ALA A 46 -12.65 3.11 -30.22
C ALA A 46 -13.91 3.45 -31.02
N LEU A 47 -13.77 3.56 -32.34
CA LEU A 47 -14.86 3.92 -33.25
C LEU A 47 -15.51 2.67 -33.86
N SER A 48 -16.84 2.68 -33.97
CA SER A 48 -17.60 1.64 -34.67
C SER A 48 -17.25 1.61 -36.17
N PRO A 49 -17.34 0.45 -36.84
CA PRO A 49 -17.04 0.34 -38.26
C PRO A 49 -17.87 1.28 -39.17
N ASP A 50 -19.08 1.65 -38.74
CA ASP A 50 -19.95 2.60 -39.46
C ASP A 50 -19.64 4.08 -39.17
N GLY A 51 -18.69 4.37 -38.27
CA GLY A 51 -18.26 5.71 -37.90
C GLY A 51 -19.23 6.50 -37.03
N ARG A 52 -20.31 5.89 -36.51
CA ARG A 52 -21.38 6.62 -35.82
C ARG A 52 -21.31 6.58 -34.31
N THR A 53 -20.64 5.59 -33.74
CA THR A 53 -20.64 5.33 -32.30
C THR A 53 -19.23 5.09 -31.79
N LEU A 54 -18.92 5.67 -30.64
CA LEU A 54 -17.70 5.47 -29.90
C LEU A 54 -17.94 4.50 -28.75
N ALA A 55 -17.04 3.54 -28.56
CA ALA A 55 -16.88 2.80 -27.33
C ALA A 55 -15.78 3.49 -26.52
N VAL A 56 -16.06 3.86 -25.28
CA VAL A 56 -15.14 4.61 -24.41
C VAL A 56 -14.99 3.86 -23.10
N ASP A 57 -13.78 3.69 -22.59
CA ASP A 57 -13.60 3.31 -21.19
C ASP A 57 -13.64 4.55 -20.29
N LEU A 58 -14.42 4.48 -19.21
CA LEU A 58 -14.50 5.58 -18.23
C LEU A 58 -14.96 4.99 -16.91
N LEU A 59 -14.21 5.28 -15.85
CA LEU A 59 -14.51 4.82 -14.49
C LEU A 59 -14.77 3.30 -14.45
N GLY A 60 -13.86 2.51 -15.04
CA GLY A 60 -13.89 1.04 -14.99
C GLY A 60 -15.03 0.37 -15.77
N ARG A 61 -15.67 1.09 -16.70
CA ARG A 61 -16.75 0.58 -17.55
C ARG A 61 -16.52 0.89 -19.02
N ILE A 62 -17.11 0.07 -19.88
CA ILE A 62 -17.31 0.42 -21.29
C ILE A 62 -18.62 1.20 -21.44
N TRP A 63 -18.53 2.35 -22.12
CA TRP A 63 -19.64 3.23 -22.45
C TRP A 63 -19.80 3.38 -23.95
N MET A 64 -21.04 3.58 -24.39
CA MET A 64 -21.39 3.90 -25.77
C MET A 64 -21.73 5.38 -25.87
N VAL A 65 -21.04 6.11 -26.75
CA VAL A 65 -21.22 7.56 -26.97
C VAL A 65 -21.43 7.81 -28.46
N PRO A 66 -22.40 8.64 -28.91
CA PRO A 66 -22.48 9.03 -30.32
C PRO A 66 -21.18 9.73 -30.76
N ALA A 67 -20.70 9.47 -31.98
CA ALA A 67 -19.47 10.09 -32.50
C ALA A 67 -19.56 11.62 -32.65
N GLU A 68 -20.78 12.15 -32.69
CA GLU A 68 -21.08 13.59 -32.69
C GLU A 68 -21.27 14.17 -31.27
N GLY A 69 -21.21 13.33 -30.24
CA GLY A 69 -21.39 13.70 -28.84
C GLY A 69 -22.80 13.42 -28.30
N GLY A 70 -22.93 13.39 -26.97
CA GLY A 70 -24.20 13.18 -26.28
C GLY A 70 -24.08 12.40 -24.97
N THR A 71 -25.20 11.85 -24.51
CA THR A 71 -25.25 11.06 -23.27
C THR A 71 -24.69 9.65 -23.51
N ALA A 72 -23.75 9.26 -22.65
CA ALA A 72 -23.13 7.96 -22.65
C ALA A 72 -24.07 6.89 -22.07
N ARG A 73 -24.11 5.72 -22.69
CA ARG A 73 -24.83 4.54 -22.18
C ARG A 73 -23.84 3.50 -21.68
N ALA A 74 -23.91 3.13 -20.40
CA ALA A 74 -23.07 2.07 -19.85
C ALA A 74 -23.41 0.72 -20.52
N LEU A 75 -22.36 -0.01 -20.90
CA LEU A 75 -22.45 -1.33 -21.50
C LEU A 75 -22.04 -2.44 -20.53
N THR A 76 -21.14 -2.12 -19.59
CA THR A 76 -20.68 -3.03 -18.53
C THR A 76 -20.98 -2.48 -17.13
N ASP A 77 -20.94 -3.36 -16.14
CA ASP A 77 -21.01 -3.00 -14.73
C ASP A 77 -19.70 -2.35 -14.23
N PRO A 78 -19.71 -1.61 -13.10
CA PRO A 78 -18.53 -0.91 -12.57
C PRO A 78 -17.45 -1.81 -11.96
N LEU A 79 -17.75 -3.06 -11.64
CA LEU A 79 -16.87 -3.96 -10.88
C LEU A 79 -15.87 -4.71 -11.77
N GLY A 80 -16.01 -4.56 -13.09
CA GLY A 80 -15.14 -5.24 -14.03
C GLY A 80 -13.82 -4.55 -14.29
N ASP A 81 -13.68 -3.28 -13.94
CA ASP A 81 -12.58 -2.43 -14.41
C ASP A 81 -12.31 -2.65 -15.91
N ALA A 82 -13.38 -2.56 -16.70
CA ALA A 82 -13.36 -2.86 -18.12
C ALA A 82 -12.68 -1.71 -18.89
N ARG A 83 -11.66 -2.03 -19.71
CA ARG A 83 -10.75 -1.05 -20.34
C ARG A 83 -10.39 -1.40 -21.78
N GLN A 84 -9.93 -0.37 -22.50
CA GLN A 84 -9.37 -0.42 -23.84
C GLN A 84 -10.27 -1.18 -24.82
N PRO A 85 -11.46 -0.64 -25.14
CA PRO A 85 -12.39 -1.31 -26.03
C PRO A 85 -11.86 -1.38 -27.47
N THR A 86 -12.28 -2.41 -28.20
CA THR A 86 -12.06 -2.56 -29.65
C THR A 86 -13.29 -3.19 -30.29
N TRP A 87 -13.67 -2.73 -31.47
CA TRP A 87 -14.87 -3.19 -32.17
C TRP A 87 -14.59 -4.42 -33.03
N SER A 88 -15.53 -5.37 -33.04
CA SER A 88 -15.53 -6.40 -34.07
C SER A 88 -15.76 -5.76 -35.44
N PRO A 89 -15.19 -6.30 -36.53
CA PRO A 89 -15.30 -5.70 -37.87
C PRO A 89 -16.74 -5.58 -38.38
N ASP A 90 -17.63 -6.46 -37.93
CA ASP A 90 -19.06 -6.46 -38.25
C ASP A 90 -19.87 -5.46 -37.40
N GLY A 91 -19.25 -4.80 -36.41
CA GLY A 91 -19.87 -3.84 -35.51
C GLY A 91 -20.84 -4.45 -34.50
N THR A 92 -20.89 -5.78 -34.33
CA THR A 92 -21.87 -6.44 -33.45
C THR A 92 -21.37 -6.62 -32.01
N ARG A 93 -20.05 -6.61 -31.79
CA ARG A 93 -19.43 -6.83 -30.49
C ARG A 93 -18.30 -5.85 -30.22
N ILE A 94 -18.01 -5.70 -28.92
CA ILE A 94 -16.86 -4.95 -28.41
C ILE A 94 -16.03 -5.91 -27.56
N ALA A 95 -14.74 -6.03 -27.84
CA ALA A 95 -13.80 -6.71 -26.96
C ALA A 95 -13.04 -5.70 -26.09
N PHE A 96 -12.63 -6.12 -24.90
CA PHE A 96 -11.96 -5.29 -23.90
C PHE A 96 -11.22 -6.17 -22.89
N GLN A 97 -10.32 -5.58 -22.12
CA GLN A 97 -9.73 -6.25 -20.95
C GLN A 97 -10.56 -5.94 -19.69
N ALA A 98 -10.67 -6.89 -18.76
CA ALA A 98 -11.37 -6.68 -17.48
C ALA A 98 -10.79 -7.55 -16.36
N TYR A 99 -11.05 -7.17 -15.12
CA TYR A 99 -10.33 -7.56 -13.90
C TYR A 99 -11.24 -8.12 -12.78
N TRP A 100 -12.42 -8.68 -13.11
CA TRP A 100 -13.40 -9.15 -12.12
C TRP A 100 -12.83 -10.14 -11.09
N ASP A 101 -11.91 -11.04 -11.49
CA ASP A 101 -11.37 -12.11 -10.65
C ASP A 101 -9.97 -11.83 -10.09
N GLY A 102 -9.41 -10.64 -10.34
CA GLY A 102 -8.07 -10.27 -9.87
C GLY A 102 -6.93 -10.54 -10.86
N ASN A 103 -7.23 -10.88 -12.13
CA ASN A 103 -6.27 -10.81 -13.23
C ASN A 103 -6.94 -10.17 -14.47
N TYR A 104 -6.16 -9.55 -15.35
CA TYR A 104 -6.73 -9.03 -16.58
C TYR A 104 -7.01 -10.18 -17.56
N HIS A 105 -8.26 -10.27 -17.99
CA HIS A 105 -8.71 -11.24 -18.97
C HIS A 105 -9.36 -10.54 -20.14
N LEU A 106 -9.41 -11.22 -21.28
CA LEU A 106 -10.08 -10.72 -22.48
C LEU A 106 -11.56 -11.08 -22.41
N TRP A 107 -12.40 -10.10 -22.67
CA TRP A 107 -13.84 -10.22 -22.68
C TRP A 107 -14.42 -9.65 -23.95
N SER A 108 -15.65 -10.02 -24.26
CA SER A 108 -16.44 -9.33 -25.27
C SER A 108 -17.92 -9.29 -24.91
N VAL A 109 -18.61 -8.25 -25.37
CA VAL A 109 -20.04 -8.01 -25.13
C VAL A 109 -20.70 -7.56 -26.42
N ALA A 110 -21.98 -7.88 -26.63
CA ALA A 110 -22.76 -7.34 -27.75
C ALA A 110 -23.04 -5.84 -27.54
N THR A 111 -23.30 -5.10 -28.61
CA THR A 111 -23.55 -3.66 -28.55
C THR A 111 -24.80 -3.26 -27.78
N ASP A 112 -25.73 -4.19 -27.57
CA ASP A 112 -26.91 -4.02 -26.72
C ASP A 112 -26.64 -4.31 -25.22
N GLY A 113 -25.44 -4.79 -24.88
CA GLY A 113 -25.02 -5.15 -23.52
C GLY A 113 -25.24 -6.62 -23.16
N SER A 114 -25.81 -7.42 -24.06
CA SER A 114 -26.03 -8.85 -23.85
C SER A 114 -24.78 -9.69 -24.19
N GLY A 115 -24.81 -10.97 -23.83
CA GLY A 115 -23.82 -11.95 -24.31
C GLY A 115 -22.39 -11.70 -23.83
N LEU A 116 -22.20 -11.15 -22.63
CA LEU A 116 -20.88 -11.01 -22.01
C LEU A 116 -20.15 -12.37 -21.98
N ARG A 117 -18.96 -12.44 -22.58
CA ARG A 117 -18.17 -13.67 -22.72
C ARG A 117 -16.71 -13.41 -22.36
N GLN A 118 -16.18 -14.21 -21.45
CA GLN A 118 -14.75 -14.30 -21.14
C GLN A 118 -14.05 -15.22 -22.13
N HIS A 119 -12.90 -14.80 -22.66
CA HIS A 119 -12.10 -15.56 -23.64
C HIS A 119 -10.84 -16.16 -23.05
N THR A 120 -10.26 -15.55 -22.01
CA THR A 120 -9.01 -16.01 -21.38
C THR A 120 -9.16 -16.18 -19.88
N ARG A 121 -8.32 -17.05 -19.29
CA ARG A 121 -8.33 -17.42 -17.86
C ARG A 121 -6.91 -17.77 -17.41
N GLY A 122 -6.69 -17.75 -16.10
CA GLY A 122 -5.46 -18.26 -15.48
C GLY A 122 -4.77 -17.19 -14.63
N PRO A 123 -3.54 -17.45 -14.18
CA PRO A 123 -2.83 -16.54 -13.28
C PRO A 123 -2.19 -15.36 -14.02
N PHE A 124 -2.31 -15.30 -15.35
CA PHE A 124 -1.63 -14.34 -16.23
C PHE A 124 -2.53 -13.16 -16.57
N ASP A 125 -1.92 -12.00 -16.79
CA ASP A 125 -2.63 -10.83 -17.29
C ASP A 125 -2.67 -10.89 -18.84
N HIS A 126 -3.82 -10.55 -19.41
CA HIS A 126 -4.10 -10.51 -20.84
C HIS A 126 -4.73 -9.15 -21.17
N ARG A 127 -4.03 -8.33 -21.94
CA ARG A 127 -4.28 -6.89 -22.05
C ARG A 127 -4.34 -6.39 -23.49
N GLU A 128 -4.88 -5.18 -23.64
CA GLU A 128 -4.81 -4.35 -24.85
C GLU A 128 -5.34 -5.05 -26.13
N PRO A 129 -6.54 -5.66 -26.11
CA PRO A 129 -7.02 -6.46 -27.23
C PRO A 129 -7.22 -5.66 -28.51
N HIS A 130 -7.05 -6.30 -29.65
CA HIS A 130 -7.38 -5.76 -30.98
C HIS A 130 -7.95 -6.84 -31.90
N TRP A 131 -9.12 -6.58 -32.50
CA TRP A 131 -9.72 -7.53 -33.45
C TRP A 131 -8.93 -7.63 -34.75
N SER A 132 -8.90 -8.83 -35.34
CA SER A 132 -8.46 -9.00 -36.72
C SER A 132 -9.49 -8.42 -37.69
N PRO A 133 -9.10 -7.96 -38.89
CA PRO A 133 -10.03 -7.41 -39.88
C PRO A 133 -11.14 -8.37 -40.33
N GLY A 134 -10.89 -9.69 -40.27
CA GLY A 134 -11.89 -10.73 -40.56
C GLY A 134 -12.78 -11.11 -39.37
N GLY A 135 -12.38 -10.78 -38.14
CA GLY A 135 -13.15 -11.06 -36.93
C GLY A 135 -12.96 -12.47 -36.36
N GLU A 136 -12.05 -13.29 -36.90
CA GLU A 136 -11.78 -14.64 -36.40
C GLU A 136 -10.79 -14.66 -35.23
N ARG A 137 -9.98 -13.60 -35.08
CA ARG A 137 -8.88 -13.54 -34.10
C ARG A 137 -8.88 -12.23 -33.30
N ILE A 138 -8.28 -12.27 -32.12
CA ILE A 138 -7.97 -11.11 -31.27
C ILE A 138 -6.48 -11.16 -30.92
N ALA A 139 -5.73 -10.10 -31.24
CA ALA A 139 -4.36 -9.93 -30.77
C ALA A 139 -4.38 -9.25 -29.39
N PHE A 140 -3.44 -9.61 -28.52
CA PHE A 140 -3.35 -9.09 -27.15
C PHE A 140 -1.95 -9.29 -26.58
N SER A 141 -1.67 -8.65 -25.44
CA SER A 141 -0.40 -8.78 -24.74
C SER A 141 -0.53 -9.64 -23.49
N SER A 142 0.46 -10.50 -23.19
CA SER A 142 0.41 -11.38 -22.03
C SER A 142 1.75 -11.70 -21.42
N ASP A 143 1.79 -11.72 -20.08
CA ASP A 143 2.95 -12.11 -19.26
C ASP A 143 3.17 -13.63 -19.12
N ARG A 144 2.43 -14.45 -19.87
CA ARG A 144 2.51 -15.92 -19.78
C ARG A 144 3.85 -16.49 -20.25
N GLY A 145 4.65 -15.70 -20.98
CA GLY A 145 5.98 -16.07 -21.48
C GLY A 145 7.12 -15.77 -20.50
N GLY A 146 6.84 -15.13 -19.35
CA GLY A 146 7.85 -14.62 -18.41
C GLY A 146 8.21 -13.13 -18.62
N SER A 147 7.85 -12.59 -19.77
CA SER A 147 7.75 -11.16 -20.11
C SER A 147 6.41 -10.94 -20.82
N TYR A 148 6.02 -9.68 -21.06
CA TYR A 148 4.89 -9.41 -21.93
C TYR A 148 5.31 -9.66 -23.38
N ASP A 149 4.59 -10.54 -24.07
CA ASP A 149 4.68 -10.69 -25.52
C ASP A 149 3.34 -10.42 -26.19
N VAL A 150 3.33 -10.35 -27.51
CA VAL A 150 2.12 -10.36 -28.34
C VAL A 150 1.68 -11.80 -28.61
N TRP A 151 0.38 -12.03 -28.47
CA TRP A 151 -0.31 -13.30 -28.69
C TRP A 151 -1.57 -13.07 -29.54
N THR A 152 -2.02 -14.09 -30.25
CA THR A 152 -3.35 -14.11 -30.89
C THR A 152 -4.24 -15.17 -30.26
N LEU A 153 -5.54 -14.88 -30.17
CA LEU A 153 -6.59 -15.79 -29.73
C LEU A 153 -7.57 -16.04 -30.87
N VAL A 154 -7.90 -17.30 -31.14
CA VAL A 154 -8.98 -17.68 -32.05
C VAL A 154 -10.32 -17.62 -31.32
N VAL A 155 -11.26 -16.81 -31.82
CA VAL A 155 -12.51 -16.50 -31.11
C VAL A 155 -13.47 -17.70 -31.02
N ALA A 156 -13.41 -18.59 -32.01
CA ALA A 156 -14.28 -19.76 -32.10
C ALA A 156 -14.02 -20.77 -30.97
N ASP A 157 -12.75 -21.11 -30.72
CA ASP A 157 -12.36 -22.19 -29.80
C ASP A 157 -11.51 -21.72 -28.59
N GLY A 158 -11.00 -20.49 -28.60
CA GLY A 158 -10.17 -19.93 -27.53
C GLY A 158 -8.72 -20.38 -27.56
N SER A 159 -8.26 -21.03 -28.63
CA SER A 159 -6.84 -21.37 -28.80
C SER A 159 -5.99 -20.10 -28.89
N VAL A 160 -4.76 -20.17 -28.37
CA VAL A 160 -3.85 -19.02 -28.30
C VAL A 160 -2.49 -19.38 -28.90
N GLU A 161 -1.95 -18.50 -29.74
CA GLU A 161 -0.64 -18.63 -30.38
C GLU A 161 0.25 -17.42 -30.03
N ARG A 162 1.56 -17.66 -29.85
CA ARG A 162 2.56 -16.61 -29.57
C ARG A 162 2.98 -15.98 -30.88
N VAL A 163 3.08 -14.65 -30.91
CA VAL A 163 3.49 -13.87 -32.09
C VAL A 163 4.88 -13.29 -31.92
N THR A 164 5.26 -12.89 -30.70
CA THR A 164 6.57 -12.29 -30.44
C THR A 164 7.24 -12.96 -29.24
N ASN A 165 8.56 -12.88 -29.16
CA ASN A 165 9.36 -13.51 -28.11
C ASN A 165 10.62 -12.71 -27.75
N GLY A 166 10.54 -11.39 -27.83
CA GLY A 166 11.64 -10.50 -27.48
C GLY A 166 12.09 -10.63 -26.01
N GLU A 167 13.30 -10.14 -25.71
CA GLU A 167 13.82 -10.11 -24.34
C GLU A 167 13.14 -9.03 -23.49
N GLY A 168 12.70 -7.92 -24.10
CA GLY A 168 11.92 -6.85 -23.45
C GLY A 168 10.42 -7.12 -23.42
N SER A 169 9.63 -6.17 -22.94
CA SER A 169 8.16 -6.29 -22.96
C SER A 169 7.59 -5.70 -24.25
N GLU A 170 6.83 -6.53 -24.96
CA GLU A 170 6.20 -6.23 -26.24
C GLU A 170 4.67 -6.18 -26.02
N TYR A 171 4.06 -5.04 -26.35
CA TYR A 171 2.70 -4.75 -25.95
C TYR A 171 1.90 -3.83 -26.90
N GLY A 172 0.61 -3.66 -26.62
CA GLY A 172 -0.29 -2.82 -27.40
C GLY A 172 -0.43 -3.25 -28.87
N PRO A 173 -0.78 -4.51 -29.20
CA PRO A 173 -0.80 -4.99 -30.57
C PRO A 173 -1.97 -4.41 -31.40
N ALA A 174 -1.74 -4.01 -32.64
CA ALA A 174 -2.78 -3.58 -33.58
C ALA A 174 -2.64 -4.31 -34.91
N PHE A 175 -3.70 -4.98 -35.36
CA PHE A 175 -3.73 -5.58 -36.70
C PHE A 175 -3.78 -4.51 -37.79
N SER A 176 -3.04 -4.74 -38.87
CA SER A 176 -3.17 -3.94 -40.10
C SER A 176 -4.58 -4.08 -40.70
N PRO A 177 -5.23 -2.97 -41.11
CA PRO A 177 -6.56 -3.00 -41.72
C PRO A 177 -6.55 -3.59 -43.14
N THR A 178 -5.40 -3.57 -43.83
CA THR A 178 -5.24 -4.02 -45.22
C THR A 178 -4.56 -5.38 -45.34
N GLY A 179 -4.28 -6.04 -44.21
CA GLY A 179 -3.39 -7.20 -44.14
C GLY A 179 -1.91 -6.77 -44.07
N GLY A 180 -1.01 -7.72 -43.76
CA GLY A 180 0.43 -7.43 -43.70
C GLY A 180 1.02 -7.23 -42.30
N GLY A 181 0.35 -7.72 -41.25
CA GLY A 181 1.00 -7.91 -39.95
C GLY A 181 0.32 -7.26 -38.74
N ILE A 182 1.04 -7.26 -37.62
CA ILE A 182 0.62 -6.69 -36.33
C ILE A 182 1.67 -5.65 -35.91
N ALA A 183 1.24 -4.42 -35.65
CA ALA A 183 2.08 -3.39 -35.03
C ALA A 183 2.05 -3.52 -33.50
N TYR A 184 3.15 -3.27 -32.81
CA TYR A 184 3.24 -3.30 -31.35
C TYR A 184 4.29 -2.31 -30.84
N ALA A 185 4.17 -1.92 -29.57
CA ALA A 185 5.20 -1.18 -28.85
C ALA A 185 6.13 -2.15 -28.13
N ALA A 186 7.42 -1.84 -28.07
CA ALA A 186 8.38 -2.54 -27.23
C ALA A 186 9.03 -1.54 -26.27
N ASP A 187 9.09 -1.89 -24.99
CA ASP A 187 9.91 -1.16 -24.02
C ASP A 187 11.34 -1.74 -23.94
N GLY A 188 12.24 -0.95 -23.35
CA GLY A 188 13.59 -1.41 -23.03
C GLY A 188 14.53 -0.26 -22.68
N GLU A 189 15.48 -0.53 -21.77
CA GLU A 189 16.69 0.28 -21.58
C GLU A 189 17.73 0.03 -22.72
N THR A 190 17.32 -0.56 -23.85
CA THR A 190 18.15 -1.08 -24.94
C THR A 190 17.79 -0.48 -26.32
N GLU A 191 18.53 -0.86 -27.37
CA GLU A 191 18.30 -0.47 -28.77
C GLU A 191 16.95 -0.94 -29.37
N ASP A 192 16.16 -1.75 -28.64
CA ASP A 192 14.91 -2.34 -29.12
C ASP A 192 13.65 -1.52 -28.78
N ALA A 193 13.76 -0.48 -27.95
CA ALA A 193 12.62 0.38 -27.59
C ALA A 193 12.08 1.11 -28.83
N GLY A 194 10.75 1.04 -29.05
CA GLY A 194 10.15 1.66 -30.22
C GLY A 194 8.83 1.03 -30.66
N ILE A 195 8.39 1.41 -31.86
CA ILE A 195 7.23 0.82 -32.53
C ILE A 195 7.73 -0.18 -33.57
N TRP A 196 7.18 -1.38 -33.53
CA TRP A 196 7.55 -2.50 -34.38
C TRP A 196 6.36 -3.02 -35.17
N VAL A 197 6.64 -3.70 -36.27
CA VAL A 197 5.69 -4.49 -37.04
C VAL A 197 6.25 -5.91 -37.20
N VAL A 198 5.41 -6.90 -36.95
CA VAL A 198 5.65 -8.30 -37.32
C VAL A 198 4.82 -8.62 -38.56
N ASP A 199 5.48 -9.08 -39.62
CA ASP A 199 4.90 -9.35 -40.94
C ASP A 199 4.22 -10.75 -40.96
N GLY A 200 3.29 -10.99 -40.05
CA GLY A 200 2.61 -12.27 -39.84
C GLY A 200 1.89 -12.30 -38.49
N ASP A 201 1.46 -13.50 -38.07
CA ASP A 201 0.82 -13.73 -36.77
C ASP A 201 1.37 -14.97 -36.03
N ASP A 202 2.58 -15.38 -36.39
CA ASP A 202 3.34 -16.45 -35.75
C ASP A 202 4.72 -15.95 -35.29
N VAL A 203 5.34 -16.69 -34.36
CA VAL A 203 6.60 -16.31 -33.71
C VAL A 203 7.82 -16.28 -34.64
N ASP A 204 7.77 -16.95 -35.78
CA ASP A 204 8.86 -17.03 -36.74
C ASP A 204 8.77 -15.95 -37.83
N ALA A 205 7.69 -15.15 -37.82
CA ALA A 205 7.46 -14.10 -38.81
C ALA A 205 8.52 -12.98 -38.70
N PRO A 206 8.96 -12.39 -39.84
CA PRO A 206 9.90 -11.28 -39.83
C PRO A 206 9.37 -10.09 -39.04
N ARG A 207 10.23 -9.48 -38.21
CA ARG A 207 9.93 -8.24 -37.48
C ARG A 207 10.82 -7.09 -37.94
N ARG A 208 10.27 -5.89 -37.93
CA ARG A 208 10.96 -4.67 -38.35
C ARG A 208 10.55 -3.50 -37.47
N ARG A 209 11.53 -2.68 -37.09
CA ARG A 209 11.31 -1.45 -36.33
C ARG A 209 10.85 -0.35 -37.28
N VAL A 210 9.80 0.36 -36.89
CA VAL A 210 9.17 1.43 -37.68
C VAL A 210 9.49 2.80 -37.08
N ALA A 211 9.53 2.90 -35.75
CA ALA A 211 9.97 4.10 -35.07
C ALA A 211 10.88 3.74 -33.89
N ASP A 212 11.94 4.51 -33.70
CA ASP A 212 12.78 4.45 -32.51
C ASP A 212 12.04 5.08 -31.32
N GLY A 213 12.29 4.57 -30.11
CA GLY A 213 11.78 5.19 -28.88
C GLY A 213 12.48 6.51 -28.54
N ASP A 214 13.76 6.68 -28.93
CA ASP A 214 14.58 7.88 -28.69
C ASP A 214 14.55 8.41 -27.23
N GLY A 215 14.44 7.50 -26.26
CA GLY A 215 14.33 7.82 -24.83
C GLY A 215 12.92 8.14 -24.34
N ALA A 216 11.93 8.23 -25.24
CA ALA A 216 10.52 8.35 -24.91
C ALA A 216 9.90 6.98 -24.62
N GLN A 217 8.91 6.95 -23.72
CA GLN A 217 8.01 5.82 -23.61
C GLN A 217 6.99 5.88 -24.76
N VAL A 218 6.94 4.84 -25.59
CA VAL A 218 5.99 4.77 -26.72
C VAL A 218 4.86 3.78 -26.43
N ASN A 219 3.63 4.15 -26.80
CA ASN A 219 2.44 3.38 -26.46
C ASN A 219 1.44 3.29 -27.62
N ALA A 220 0.66 2.21 -27.58
CA ALA A 220 -0.61 2.06 -28.29
C ALA A 220 -0.58 2.43 -29.79
N PRO A 221 0.26 1.78 -30.62
CA PRO A 221 0.25 2.00 -32.06
C PRO A 221 -1.14 1.67 -32.64
N ALA A 222 -1.55 2.46 -33.63
CA ALA A 222 -2.79 2.32 -34.37
C ALA A 222 -2.54 2.64 -35.84
N TRP A 223 -3.07 1.79 -36.73
CA TRP A 223 -2.92 1.99 -38.17
C TRP A 223 -3.80 3.14 -38.67
N SER A 224 -3.32 3.85 -39.68
CA SER A 224 -4.17 4.71 -40.49
C SER A 224 -5.17 3.87 -41.30
N ALA A 225 -6.25 4.50 -41.77
CA ALA A 225 -7.34 3.77 -42.44
C ALA A 225 -6.89 3.03 -43.71
N GLY A 226 -5.85 3.51 -44.41
CA GLY A 226 -5.28 2.84 -45.58
C GLY A 226 -4.12 1.87 -45.26
N GLY A 227 -3.62 1.87 -44.02
CA GLY A 227 -2.54 1.00 -43.58
C GLY A 227 -1.13 1.45 -43.98
N GLU A 228 -0.95 2.68 -44.46
CA GLU A 228 0.36 3.20 -44.88
C GLU A 228 1.14 3.90 -43.76
N THR A 229 0.47 4.29 -42.67
CA THR A 229 1.09 4.98 -41.53
C THR A 229 0.60 4.41 -40.20
N LEU A 230 1.37 4.63 -39.14
CA LEU A 230 1.02 4.34 -37.75
C LEU A 230 0.95 5.62 -36.94
N ILE A 231 -0.11 5.78 -36.15
CA ILE A 231 -0.23 6.78 -35.09
C ILE A 231 0.09 6.08 -33.76
N TYR A 232 0.96 6.68 -32.95
CA TYR A 232 1.31 6.16 -31.62
C TYR A 232 1.49 7.30 -30.63
N ASN A 233 1.36 7.00 -29.34
CA ASN A 233 1.66 7.95 -28.27
C ASN A 233 3.15 7.88 -27.91
N ALA A 234 3.76 9.04 -27.64
CA ALA A 234 5.09 9.16 -27.07
C ALA A 234 5.06 10.08 -25.84
N ILE A 235 5.70 9.65 -24.75
CA ILE A 235 5.83 10.41 -23.51
C ILE A 235 7.32 10.67 -23.24
N ASP A 236 7.69 11.95 -23.18
CA ASP A 236 9.05 12.40 -22.94
C ASP A 236 9.07 13.85 -22.43
N GLY A 237 9.99 14.17 -21.51
CA GLY A 237 10.26 15.55 -21.08
C GLY A 237 9.05 16.28 -20.50
N GLY A 238 8.12 15.54 -19.88
CA GLY A 238 6.85 16.07 -19.39
C GLY A 238 5.87 16.48 -20.50
N ARG A 239 5.97 15.88 -21.69
CA ARG A 239 4.99 15.99 -22.78
C ARG A 239 4.39 14.61 -23.04
N SER A 240 3.14 14.58 -23.48
CA SER A 240 2.48 13.35 -23.96
C SER A 240 1.82 13.66 -25.29
N MET A 241 2.35 13.11 -26.37
CA MET A 241 2.04 13.52 -27.74
C MET A 241 1.62 12.34 -28.61
N LEU A 242 0.83 12.61 -29.66
CA LEU A 242 0.62 11.66 -30.75
C LEU A 242 1.59 11.95 -31.88
N LEU A 243 2.29 10.91 -32.32
CA LEU A 243 3.21 10.92 -33.45
C LEU A 243 2.67 10.04 -34.57
N GLU A 244 2.92 10.43 -35.82
CA GLU A 244 2.65 9.62 -37.00
C GLU A 244 3.96 9.22 -37.69
N VAL A 245 4.08 7.95 -38.08
CA VAL A 245 5.23 7.43 -38.82
C VAL A 245 4.79 6.61 -40.03
N SER A 246 5.56 6.67 -41.11
CA SER A 246 5.37 5.76 -42.26
C SER A 246 5.62 4.32 -41.82
N VAL A 247 4.84 3.38 -42.34
CA VAL A 247 5.10 1.96 -42.07
C VAL A 247 6.47 1.54 -42.59
N ASP A 248 7.05 2.20 -43.58
CA ASP A 248 8.42 1.90 -44.06
C ASP A 248 9.53 2.43 -43.13
N GLY A 249 9.14 3.11 -42.05
CA GLY A 249 10.01 3.70 -41.05
C GLY A 249 10.32 5.18 -41.26
N GLY A 250 10.89 5.81 -40.23
CA GLY A 250 11.33 7.21 -40.26
C GLY A 250 11.10 7.93 -38.94
N THR A 251 11.33 9.23 -38.93
CA THR A 251 11.08 10.07 -37.76
C THR A 251 9.58 10.38 -37.62
N GLY A 252 9.04 10.21 -36.42
CA GLY A 252 7.64 10.51 -36.12
C GLY A 252 7.31 12.00 -36.31
N ARG A 253 6.21 12.29 -37.02
CA ARG A 253 5.62 13.63 -37.16
C ARG A 253 4.62 13.87 -36.04
N MET A 254 4.82 14.92 -35.25
CA MET A 254 3.88 15.29 -34.19
C MET A 254 2.53 15.75 -34.75
N LEU A 255 1.44 15.20 -34.21
CA LEU A 255 0.06 15.49 -34.60
C LEU A 255 -0.70 16.34 -33.56
N THR A 256 -0.24 16.36 -32.30
CA THR A 256 -0.86 17.10 -31.20
C THR A 256 -0.11 18.40 -30.91
N GLY A 257 -0.72 19.30 -30.13
CA GLY A 257 -0.03 20.49 -29.63
C GLY A 257 1.05 20.13 -28.61
N GLU A 258 2.04 21.02 -28.41
CA GLU A 258 3.13 20.78 -27.44
C GLU A 258 2.66 20.71 -25.98
N ASP A 259 1.59 21.45 -25.65
CA ASP A 259 1.01 21.50 -24.29
C ASP A 259 -0.18 20.55 -24.08
N GLU A 260 -0.58 19.84 -25.12
CA GLU A 260 -1.70 18.90 -25.10
C GLU A 260 -1.31 17.64 -24.32
N ASP A 261 -2.22 17.17 -23.46
CA ASP A 261 -2.05 15.94 -22.70
C ASP A 261 -2.76 14.79 -23.41
N ALA A 262 -2.15 14.26 -24.49
CA ALA A 262 -2.71 13.12 -25.21
C ALA A 262 -2.57 11.85 -24.35
N PHE A 263 -3.67 11.17 -24.06
CA PHE A 263 -3.61 9.96 -23.25
C PHE A 263 -2.99 8.79 -24.04
N PRO A 264 -2.26 7.87 -23.37
CA PRO A 264 -1.45 6.84 -24.03
C PRO A 264 -2.28 5.64 -24.56
N PHE A 265 -3.37 5.92 -25.27
CA PHE A 265 -4.27 4.92 -25.84
C PHE A 265 -4.39 5.07 -27.36
N ARG A 266 -4.91 4.03 -28.02
CA ARG A 266 -4.99 3.98 -29.48
C ARG A 266 -5.87 5.11 -30.03
N ALA A 267 -5.38 5.77 -31.07
CA ALA A 267 -6.23 6.59 -31.91
C ALA A 267 -7.13 5.70 -32.81
N ALA A 268 -8.35 6.14 -33.10
CA ALA A 268 -9.24 5.49 -34.04
C ALA A 268 -9.28 6.26 -35.36
N SER A 269 -8.53 5.77 -36.35
CA SER A 269 -8.34 6.42 -37.65
C SER A 269 -9.50 6.22 -38.61
N THR A 270 -9.79 7.25 -39.42
CA THR A 270 -10.72 7.24 -40.56
C THR A 270 -10.09 8.02 -41.72
N THR A 271 -10.73 8.02 -42.88
CA THR A 271 -10.28 8.89 -44.00
C THR A 271 -10.50 10.38 -43.73
N ALA A 272 -11.37 10.74 -42.78
CA ALA A 272 -11.72 12.13 -42.44
C ALA A 272 -10.89 12.71 -41.28
N GLY A 273 -10.03 11.89 -40.67
CA GLY A 273 -9.31 12.24 -39.45
C GLY A 273 -9.23 11.07 -38.49
N PHE A 274 -8.92 11.34 -37.23
CA PHE A 274 -8.82 10.32 -36.19
C PHE A 274 -9.44 10.80 -34.88
N PHE A 275 -10.01 9.86 -34.13
CA PHE A 275 -10.47 10.08 -32.76
C PHE A 275 -9.38 9.69 -31.76
N TYR A 276 -9.25 10.45 -30.69
CA TYR A 276 -8.34 10.17 -29.59
C TYR A 276 -8.86 10.84 -28.32
N THR A 277 -8.14 10.66 -27.23
CA THR A 277 -8.50 11.17 -25.91
C THR A 277 -7.33 11.95 -25.32
N GLY A 278 -7.63 13.07 -24.68
CA GLY A 278 -6.63 13.93 -24.07
C GLY A 278 -7.25 15.19 -23.48
N ASP A 279 -6.54 15.85 -22.56
CA ASP A 279 -7.03 17.00 -21.80
C ASP A 279 -8.43 16.76 -21.16
N GLY A 280 -8.67 15.52 -20.70
CA GLY A 280 -9.95 15.13 -20.11
C GLY A 280 -11.08 14.89 -21.11
N ARG A 281 -10.83 15.02 -22.42
CA ARG A 281 -11.86 15.04 -23.47
C ARG A 281 -11.69 13.91 -24.49
N ILE A 282 -12.77 13.65 -25.21
CA ILE A 282 -12.75 12.90 -26.47
C ILE A 282 -12.59 13.91 -27.60
N ARG A 283 -11.67 13.67 -28.52
CA ARG A 283 -11.32 14.60 -29.61
C ARG A 283 -11.35 13.92 -30.95
N HIS A 284 -11.73 14.68 -31.97
CA HIS A 284 -11.55 14.33 -33.37
C HIS A 284 -10.61 15.35 -34.01
N ARG A 285 -9.59 14.88 -34.72
CA ARG A 285 -8.60 15.74 -35.38
C ARG A 285 -8.49 15.38 -36.86
N ALA A 286 -8.31 16.40 -37.69
CA ALA A 286 -8.11 16.24 -39.13
C ALA A 286 -6.82 15.42 -39.43
N PRO A 287 -6.73 14.77 -40.61
CA PRO A 287 -5.59 13.88 -40.94
C PRO A 287 -4.22 14.57 -40.92
N ASP A 288 -4.19 15.88 -41.20
CA ASP A 288 -2.96 16.67 -41.18
C ASP A 288 -2.50 17.05 -39.77
N GLY A 289 -3.25 16.68 -38.74
CA GLY A 289 -3.00 17.08 -37.35
C GLY A 289 -3.48 18.50 -37.04
N GLY A 290 -4.16 19.19 -37.95
CA GLY A 290 -4.56 20.59 -37.80
C GLY A 290 -5.83 20.78 -36.97
N GLN A 291 -6.99 20.83 -37.63
CA GLN A 291 -8.26 21.15 -36.99
C GLN A 291 -8.64 20.10 -35.93
N VAL A 292 -8.90 20.55 -34.70
CA VAL A 292 -9.37 19.72 -33.58
C VAL A 292 -10.80 20.10 -33.18
N ARG A 293 -11.62 19.09 -32.88
CA ARG A 293 -12.99 19.22 -32.37
C ARG A 293 -13.16 18.33 -31.14
N ASP A 294 -13.60 18.91 -30.03
CA ASP A 294 -14.03 18.14 -28.87
C ASP A 294 -15.39 17.48 -29.13
N ILE A 295 -15.53 16.22 -28.75
CA ILE A 295 -16.77 15.45 -28.81
C ILE A 295 -17.38 15.48 -27.40
N PRO A 296 -18.43 16.29 -27.15
CA PRO A 296 -18.98 16.42 -25.81
C PRO A 296 -19.66 15.13 -25.38
N PHE A 297 -19.44 14.72 -24.13
CA PHE A 297 -20.14 13.57 -23.56
C PHE A 297 -20.61 13.86 -22.14
N THR A 298 -21.61 13.09 -21.70
CA THR A 298 -22.03 13.03 -20.29
C THR A 298 -22.23 11.59 -19.86
N ALA A 299 -21.64 11.17 -18.74
CA ALA A 299 -21.82 9.84 -18.16
C ALA A 299 -22.25 9.98 -16.70
N THR A 300 -23.42 9.45 -16.35
CA THR A 300 -23.92 9.52 -14.97
C THR A 300 -23.55 8.23 -14.23
N VAL A 301 -22.81 8.38 -13.14
CA VAL A 301 -22.52 7.31 -12.19
C VAL A 301 -23.24 7.57 -10.86
N ALA A 302 -23.45 6.51 -10.10
CA ALA A 302 -24.10 6.61 -8.81
C ALA A 302 -23.16 6.19 -7.69
N LEU A 303 -23.22 6.94 -6.59
CA LEU A 303 -22.55 6.64 -5.35
C LEU A 303 -23.57 5.97 -4.42
N ASP A 304 -23.46 4.65 -4.33
CA ASP A 304 -24.24 3.79 -3.46
C ASP A 304 -23.50 3.62 -2.12
N ARG A 305 -23.58 4.67 -1.30
CA ARG A 305 -22.86 4.77 -0.03
C ARG A 305 -23.83 4.54 1.12
N GLU A 306 -23.81 3.34 1.70
CA GLU A 306 -24.59 3.06 2.91
C GLU A 306 -23.97 3.79 4.11
N PRO A 307 -24.74 4.54 4.90
CA PRO A 307 -24.22 5.12 6.13
C PRO A 307 -23.94 4.02 7.16
N TYR A 308 -22.85 4.17 7.91
CA TYR A 308 -22.50 3.29 9.02
C TYR A 308 -22.09 4.10 10.25
N THR A 309 -22.14 3.48 11.42
CA THR A 309 -21.71 4.11 12.67
C THR A 309 -20.26 3.75 12.94
N ARG A 310 -19.38 4.77 12.90
CA ARG A 310 -17.97 4.62 13.30
C ARG A 310 -17.85 4.26 14.78
N ARG A 311 -16.87 3.42 15.11
CA ARG A 311 -16.56 2.99 16.48
C ARG A 311 -15.11 3.31 16.84
N PRO A 312 -14.74 4.60 16.94
CA PRO A 312 -13.40 4.98 17.38
C PRO A 312 -13.11 4.46 18.79
N ARG A 313 -11.83 4.20 19.08
CA ARG A 313 -11.38 3.82 20.42
C ARG A 313 -11.57 4.98 21.40
N ASP A 314 -11.84 4.67 22.67
CA ASP A 314 -11.79 5.70 23.71
C ASP A 314 -10.33 6.00 24.09
N LEU A 315 -9.89 7.21 23.79
CA LEU A 315 -8.51 7.66 24.03
C LEU A 315 -8.25 8.09 25.48
N THR A 316 -9.28 8.04 26.34
CA THR A 316 -9.26 8.71 27.66
C THR A 316 -9.54 7.77 28.83
N VAL A 317 -10.02 6.56 28.57
CA VAL A 317 -10.16 5.53 29.60
C VAL A 317 -8.78 5.06 30.07
N PRO A 318 -8.53 4.98 31.40
CA PRO A 318 -7.22 4.63 31.96
C PRO A 318 -6.88 3.13 31.91
N GLY A 319 -7.87 2.25 31.71
CA GLY A 319 -7.70 0.79 31.71
C GLY A 319 -8.12 0.12 33.03
N PRO A 320 -7.71 -1.14 33.31
CA PRO A 320 -6.72 -1.93 32.57
C PRO A 320 -7.22 -2.42 31.19
N PHE A 321 -6.28 -2.66 30.29
CA PHE A 321 -6.50 -3.25 28.97
C PHE A 321 -5.64 -4.51 28.80
N PRO A 322 -6.16 -5.56 28.15
CA PRO A 322 -5.34 -6.70 27.77
C PRO A 322 -4.32 -6.28 26.70
N VAL A 323 -3.11 -6.84 26.79
CA VAL A 323 -2.08 -6.70 25.75
C VAL A 323 -2.53 -7.41 24.48
N ARG A 324 -2.37 -6.73 23.34
CA ARG A 324 -2.67 -7.26 22.00
C ARG A 324 -1.42 -7.31 21.12
N GLY A 325 -0.45 -6.43 21.36
CA GLY A 325 0.79 -6.36 20.61
C GLY A 325 1.84 -7.37 21.07
N LEU A 326 1.60 -8.66 20.79
CA LEU A 326 2.61 -9.70 20.95
C LEU A 326 3.40 -9.82 19.65
N VAL A 327 4.70 -9.55 19.69
CA VAL A 327 5.55 -9.54 18.49
C VAL A 327 6.58 -10.67 18.55
N SER A 328 6.71 -11.41 17.44
CA SER A 328 7.80 -12.34 17.19
C SER A 328 8.03 -13.41 18.28
N PRO A 329 7.01 -14.20 18.69
CA PRO A 329 7.21 -15.26 19.68
C PRO A 329 8.24 -16.30 19.21
N SER A 330 9.06 -16.76 20.15
CA SER A 330 10.10 -17.76 19.97
C SER A 330 10.04 -18.80 21.07
N VAL A 331 9.79 -20.05 20.69
CA VAL A 331 9.71 -21.19 21.61
C VAL A 331 11.12 -21.67 21.97
N SER A 332 11.36 -21.97 23.24
CA SER A 332 12.61 -22.56 23.70
C SER A 332 12.79 -23.98 23.14
N PRO A 333 14.03 -24.47 22.93
CA PRO A 333 14.27 -25.81 22.36
C PRO A 333 13.62 -26.95 23.16
N ASP A 334 13.46 -26.81 24.47
CA ASP A 334 12.77 -27.79 25.31
C ASP A 334 11.23 -27.70 25.25
N GLY A 335 10.68 -26.71 24.54
CA GLY A 335 9.25 -26.47 24.36
C GLY A 335 8.53 -25.94 25.60
N ARG A 336 9.25 -25.45 26.62
CA ARG A 336 8.65 -25.04 27.92
C ARG A 336 8.44 -23.54 28.07
N GLN A 337 9.16 -22.73 27.30
CA GLN A 337 9.15 -21.28 27.42
C GLN A 337 8.92 -20.62 26.06
N ILE A 338 8.36 -19.41 26.08
CA ILE A 338 8.14 -18.57 24.90
C ILE A 338 8.69 -17.19 25.22
N ALA A 339 9.68 -16.75 24.44
CA ALA A 339 10.16 -15.38 24.45
C ALA A 339 9.38 -14.54 23.43
N PHE A 340 9.00 -13.31 23.75
CA PHE A 340 8.28 -12.39 22.85
C PHE A 340 8.50 -10.94 23.27
N SER A 341 8.19 -10.01 22.36
CA SER A 341 8.15 -8.58 22.67
C SER A 341 6.73 -8.12 22.95
N ALA A 342 6.55 -7.29 23.97
CA ALA A 342 5.30 -6.63 24.30
C ALA A 342 5.55 -5.44 25.24
N LEU A 343 4.73 -4.39 25.15
CA LEU A 343 4.79 -3.23 26.05
C LEU A 343 6.19 -2.59 26.13
N GLY A 344 6.92 -2.55 25.02
CA GLY A 344 8.27 -1.98 24.91
C GLY A 344 9.40 -2.84 25.45
N ASP A 345 9.14 -4.04 25.96
CA ASP A 345 10.15 -4.91 26.57
C ASP A 345 10.07 -6.36 26.04
N LEU A 346 11.11 -7.14 26.33
CA LEU A 346 11.13 -8.59 26.15
C LEU A 346 10.54 -9.30 27.38
N TRP A 347 9.78 -10.35 27.11
CA TRP A 347 9.15 -11.20 28.10
C TRP A 347 9.45 -12.67 27.84
N ILE A 348 9.52 -13.47 28.91
CA ILE A 348 9.55 -14.94 28.85
C ILE A 348 8.32 -15.46 29.58
N HIS A 349 7.45 -16.16 28.85
CA HIS A 349 6.34 -16.91 29.42
C HIS A 349 6.71 -18.39 29.60
N THR A 350 6.56 -18.92 30.81
CA THR A 350 6.65 -20.37 31.06
C THR A 350 5.28 -21.00 30.87
N ILE A 351 5.15 -21.96 29.95
CA ILE A 351 3.86 -22.58 29.61
C ILE A 351 3.25 -23.26 30.85
N GLY A 352 2.04 -22.83 31.23
CA GLY A 352 1.35 -23.29 32.45
C GLY A 352 1.92 -22.69 33.74
N GLY A 353 2.76 -21.66 33.64
CA GLY A 353 3.43 -20.98 34.75
C GLY A 353 3.38 -19.45 34.61
N ALA A 354 4.43 -18.78 35.08
CA ALA A 354 4.51 -17.32 35.15
C ALA A 354 5.12 -16.67 33.88
N THR A 355 4.82 -15.39 33.71
CA THR A 355 5.40 -14.51 32.69
C THR A 355 6.36 -13.53 33.37
N GLU A 356 7.64 -13.53 32.97
CA GLU A 356 8.70 -12.67 33.51
C GLU A 356 9.13 -11.66 32.45
N ARG A 357 9.20 -10.38 32.84
CA ARG A 357 9.83 -9.33 32.03
C ARG A 357 11.34 -9.40 32.20
N ILE A 358 12.09 -9.47 31.10
CA ILE A 358 13.55 -9.71 31.14
C ILE A 358 14.40 -8.49 30.79
N THR A 359 13.75 -7.40 30.37
CA THR A 359 14.34 -6.09 30.04
C THR A 359 13.41 -4.99 30.53
N ASP A 360 13.96 -3.82 30.85
CA ASP A 360 13.16 -2.68 31.35
C ASP A 360 13.87 -1.37 31.06
N ASP A 361 13.92 -1.00 29.79
CA ASP A 361 14.46 0.28 29.34
C ASP A 361 13.54 0.94 28.31
N ARG A 362 13.95 2.03 27.69
CA ARG A 362 13.08 2.74 26.73
C ARG A 362 13.31 2.34 25.28
N TRP A 363 14.33 1.53 25.02
CA TRP A 363 14.78 1.20 23.69
C TRP A 363 13.79 0.24 23.06
N ILE A 364 13.82 0.12 21.74
CA ILE A 364 13.10 -0.95 21.08
C ILE A 364 13.84 -2.24 21.33
N GLU A 365 13.08 -3.30 21.60
CA GLU A 365 13.58 -4.65 21.76
C GLU A 365 12.62 -5.62 21.04
N THR A 366 13.11 -6.25 19.99
CA THR A 366 12.28 -7.07 19.09
C THR A 366 12.99 -8.33 18.62
N ASP A 367 12.25 -9.20 17.94
CA ASP A 367 12.73 -10.42 17.31
C ASP A 367 13.55 -11.35 18.22
N PRO A 368 13.03 -11.75 19.39
CA PRO A 368 13.73 -12.70 20.24
C PRO A 368 13.90 -14.05 19.51
N ALA A 369 15.07 -14.66 19.61
CA ALA A 369 15.39 -15.96 19.02
C ALA A 369 16.28 -16.79 19.96
N TRP A 370 15.76 -17.93 20.42
CA TRP A 370 16.52 -18.87 21.25
C TRP A 370 17.65 -19.55 20.49
N SER A 371 18.80 -19.72 21.14
CA SER A 371 19.86 -20.60 20.64
C SER A 371 19.40 -22.07 20.67
N PRO A 372 19.96 -22.95 19.81
CA PRO A 372 19.53 -24.34 19.71
C PRO A 372 19.65 -25.16 21.01
N ASP A 373 20.55 -24.73 21.91
CA ASP A 373 20.78 -25.32 23.23
C ASP A 373 19.98 -24.64 24.36
N GLY A 374 19.26 -23.55 24.08
CA GLY A 374 18.49 -22.77 25.04
C GLY A 374 19.31 -21.94 26.02
N SER A 375 20.63 -21.86 25.85
CA SER A 375 21.52 -21.13 26.78
C SER A 375 21.56 -19.61 26.51
N ARG A 376 21.15 -19.17 25.32
CA ARG A 376 21.25 -17.79 24.85
C ARG A 376 19.98 -17.35 24.13
N LEU A 377 19.65 -16.06 24.23
CA LEU A 377 18.56 -15.42 23.51
C LEU A 377 19.12 -14.25 22.70
N ALA A 378 19.05 -14.34 21.37
CA ALA A 378 19.35 -13.22 20.49
C ALA A 378 18.13 -12.30 20.36
N PHE A 379 18.33 -11.00 20.21
CA PHE A 379 17.27 -10.02 19.96
C PHE A 379 17.84 -8.75 19.31
N SER A 380 16.98 -7.95 18.69
CA SER A 380 17.32 -6.65 18.08
C SER A 380 17.03 -5.51 19.04
N SER A 381 17.94 -4.54 19.18
CA SER A 381 17.73 -3.34 19.99
C SER A 381 18.46 -2.11 19.48
N ASP A 382 17.88 -0.92 19.65
CA ASP A 382 18.50 0.36 19.28
C ASP A 382 19.21 1.07 20.43
N ARG A 383 19.47 0.36 21.53
CA ARG A 383 20.10 0.90 22.75
C ARG A 383 21.45 1.57 22.56
N ASP A 384 22.17 1.26 21.47
CA ASP A 384 23.45 1.86 21.10
C ASP A 384 23.36 2.86 19.92
N GLY A 385 22.15 3.16 19.43
CA GLY A 385 21.84 4.27 18.50
C GLY A 385 21.43 3.80 17.11
N THR A 386 21.80 2.57 16.76
CA THR A 386 21.29 1.83 15.60
C THR A 386 20.68 0.53 16.09
N VAL A 387 19.70 0.01 15.36
CA VAL A 387 19.15 -1.32 15.67
C VAL A 387 20.24 -2.36 15.40
N ASP A 388 20.69 -3.05 16.45
CA ASP A 388 21.75 -4.06 16.40
C ASP A 388 21.33 -5.35 17.12
N LEU A 389 22.07 -6.43 16.87
CA LEU A 389 21.87 -7.70 17.58
C LEU A 389 22.56 -7.70 18.93
N TYR A 390 21.82 -8.21 19.91
CA TYR A 390 22.28 -8.47 21.25
C TYR A 390 22.02 -9.92 21.61
N ILE A 391 22.86 -10.47 22.48
CA ILE A 391 22.69 -11.79 23.06
C ILE A 391 22.54 -11.63 24.57
N ARG A 392 21.45 -12.17 25.11
CA ARG A 392 21.26 -12.36 26.54
C ARG A 392 21.59 -13.80 26.93
N HIS A 393 22.43 -13.97 27.94
CA HIS A 393 22.82 -15.27 28.50
C HIS A 393 21.79 -15.71 29.54
N ALA A 394 21.40 -16.99 29.53
CA ALA A 394 20.32 -17.51 30.38
C ALA A 394 20.76 -17.72 31.84
N ASP A 395 22.05 -17.97 32.08
CA ASP A 395 22.64 -18.31 33.38
C ASP A 395 22.94 -17.08 34.24
N ASP A 396 23.61 -16.08 33.69
CA ASP A 396 24.07 -14.88 34.39
C ASP A 396 23.29 -13.60 34.02
N ARG A 397 22.35 -13.71 33.06
CA ARG A 397 21.51 -12.62 32.55
C ARG A 397 22.28 -11.47 31.89
N ARG A 398 23.56 -11.67 31.56
CA ARG A 398 24.39 -10.69 30.87
C ARG A 398 23.86 -10.45 29.45
N ILE A 399 23.89 -9.19 29.01
CA ILE A 399 23.56 -8.79 27.64
C ILE A 399 24.84 -8.28 26.97
N GLU A 400 25.12 -8.76 25.76
CA GLU A 400 26.24 -8.28 24.93
C GLU A 400 25.78 -7.93 23.52
N ARG A 401 26.33 -6.85 22.96
CA ARG A 401 26.15 -6.46 21.57
C ARG A 401 27.04 -7.31 20.67
N VAL A 402 26.50 -7.82 19.57
CA VAL A 402 27.25 -8.68 18.62
C VAL A 402 27.28 -8.16 17.18
N THR A 403 26.60 -7.04 16.88
CA THR A 403 26.74 -6.29 15.62
C THR A 403 26.87 -4.80 15.88
N GLU A 404 27.43 -4.06 14.92
CA GLU A 404 27.49 -2.60 14.97
C GLU A 404 27.05 -1.98 13.64
N GLY A 405 26.06 -1.08 13.70
CA GLY A 405 25.56 -0.33 12.54
C GLY A 405 24.89 -1.21 11.48
N ALA A 406 24.47 -2.43 11.84
CA ALA A 406 23.96 -3.40 10.88
C ALA A 406 22.45 -3.26 10.63
N GLY A 407 21.74 -2.50 11.48
CA GLY A 407 20.33 -2.19 11.29
C GLY A 407 19.48 -3.46 11.22
N VAL A 408 19.56 -4.29 12.25
CA VAL A 408 19.22 -5.72 12.18
C VAL A 408 17.80 -6.03 12.64
N THR A 409 17.12 -6.96 11.96
CA THR A 409 15.85 -7.54 12.39
C THR A 409 15.78 -9.03 12.03
N MET A 410 14.83 -9.75 12.64
CA MET A 410 14.44 -11.13 12.29
C MET A 410 15.59 -12.15 12.36
N ALA A 411 16.27 -12.21 13.49
CA ALA A 411 17.39 -13.13 13.70
C ALA A 411 16.96 -14.61 13.75
N SER A 412 17.84 -15.50 13.29
CA SER A 412 17.73 -16.96 13.46
C SER A 412 19.10 -17.60 13.62
N TRP A 413 19.23 -18.45 14.64
CA TRP A 413 20.46 -19.22 14.91
C TRP A 413 20.68 -20.35 13.90
N SER A 414 21.95 -20.60 13.56
CA SER A 414 22.35 -21.85 12.90
C SER A 414 22.19 -23.04 13.85
N PRO A 415 21.99 -24.27 13.33
CA PRO A 415 21.73 -25.45 14.17
C PRO A 415 22.85 -25.80 15.17
N ASP A 416 24.08 -25.42 14.85
CA ASP A 416 25.26 -25.60 15.71
C ASP A 416 25.48 -24.44 16.70
N GLY A 417 24.67 -23.39 16.64
CA GLY A 417 24.74 -22.23 17.54
C GLY A 417 25.97 -21.33 17.33
N THR A 418 26.70 -21.48 16.23
CA THR A 418 27.93 -20.72 15.94
C THR A 418 27.70 -19.48 15.06
N ARG A 419 26.57 -19.42 14.35
CA ARG A 419 26.22 -18.34 13.41
C ARG A 419 24.78 -17.86 13.62
N ILE A 420 24.51 -16.63 13.21
CA ILE A 420 23.17 -16.04 13.23
C ILE A 420 22.87 -15.47 11.84
N ALA A 421 21.77 -15.91 11.22
CA ALA A 421 21.22 -15.26 10.02
C ALA A 421 20.24 -14.17 10.43
N PHE A 422 20.17 -13.10 9.66
CA PHE A 422 19.26 -11.98 9.93
C PHE A 422 19.01 -11.15 8.67
N THR A 423 18.01 -10.29 8.70
CA THR A 423 17.77 -9.28 7.65
C THR A 423 18.33 -7.94 8.08
N GLY A 424 19.07 -7.27 7.20
CA GLY A 424 19.63 -5.93 7.46
C GLY A 424 18.76 -4.81 6.86
N SER A 425 18.82 -3.62 7.46
CA SER A 425 18.21 -2.39 6.96
C SER A 425 19.18 -1.57 6.10
N GLY A 426 18.66 -0.67 5.25
CA GLY A 426 19.45 0.19 4.35
C GLY A 426 19.67 -0.41 2.95
N TYR A 427 20.56 0.21 2.13
CA TYR A 427 20.79 -0.12 0.71
C TYR A 427 21.20 -1.58 0.41
N GLN A 428 21.48 -2.38 1.44
CA GLN A 428 21.79 -3.81 1.37
C GLN A 428 20.63 -4.68 1.90
N VAL A 429 19.36 -4.29 1.66
CA VAL A 429 18.16 -5.06 1.99
C VAL A 429 18.35 -6.52 1.54
N GLY A 430 18.56 -7.41 2.50
CA GLY A 430 19.08 -8.72 2.21
C GLY A 430 19.28 -9.61 3.43
N VAL A 431 19.54 -10.89 3.15
CA VAL A 431 19.87 -11.90 4.15
C VAL A 431 21.36 -11.80 4.44
N ASN A 432 21.72 -11.69 5.71
CA ASN A 432 23.08 -11.62 6.22
C ASN A 432 23.36 -12.77 7.18
N VAL A 433 24.63 -13.10 7.37
CA VAL A 433 25.09 -14.08 8.37
C VAL A 433 26.22 -13.48 9.19
N LEU A 434 26.06 -13.50 10.52
CA LEU A 434 27.08 -13.24 11.51
C LEU A 434 27.77 -14.54 11.92
N ASP A 435 29.09 -14.54 11.96
CA ASP A 435 29.91 -15.55 12.63
C ASP A 435 30.26 -15.07 14.05
N LEU A 436 29.87 -15.83 15.08
CA LEU A 436 30.03 -15.41 16.47
C LEU A 436 31.47 -15.54 16.99
N ALA A 437 32.30 -16.37 16.37
CA ALA A 437 33.68 -16.53 16.80
C ALA A 437 34.56 -15.37 16.31
N THR A 438 34.28 -14.85 15.11
CA THR A 438 35.05 -13.75 14.50
C THR A 438 34.38 -12.38 14.67
N GLY A 439 33.07 -12.33 14.89
CA GLY A 439 32.27 -11.11 14.85
C GLY A 439 32.00 -10.61 13.42
N SER A 440 32.37 -11.36 12.38
CA SER A 440 32.24 -10.91 10.99
C SER A 440 30.82 -11.09 10.47
N VAL A 441 30.24 -10.02 9.92
CA VAL A 441 28.98 -10.06 9.17
C VAL A 441 29.28 -10.17 7.67
N ARG A 442 28.54 -11.03 6.97
CA ARG A 442 28.57 -11.12 5.51
C ARG A 442 27.17 -11.12 4.91
N VAL A 443 27.04 -10.46 3.77
CA VAL A 443 25.82 -10.49 2.95
C VAL A 443 25.73 -11.86 2.26
N VAL A 444 24.63 -12.58 2.49
CA VAL A 444 24.28 -13.79 1.75
C VAL A 444 23.59 -13.40 0.46
N ARG A 445 22.53 -12.60 0.50
CA ARG A 445 21.75 -12.20 -0.70
C ARG A 445 21.11 -10.83 -0.50
N SER A 446 21.34 -9.89 -1.41
CA SER A 446 20.69 -8.57 -1.45
C SER A 446 19.54 -8.53 -2.45
N GLY A 447 18.80 -7.41 -2.58
CA GLY A 447 17.85 -7.15 -3.69
C GLY A 447 16.67 -8.11 -3.78
N LEU A 448 16.25 -8.65 -2.65
CA LEU A 448 15.06 -9.50 -2.55
C LEU A 448 13.76 -8.70 -2.43
N ASN A 449 13.84 -7.35 -2.52
CA ASN A 449 12.72 -6.44 -2.26
C ASN A 449 12.16 -6.62 -0.83
N GLY A 450 13.03 -6.85 0.16
CA GLY A 450 12.65 -7.33 1.49
C GLY A 450 12.45 -8.84 1.50
N ALA A 451 13.04 -9.53 2.48
CA ALA A 451 12.94 -10.97 2.64
C ALA A 451 12.30 -11.31 3.99
N GLY A 452 11.56 -12.41 4.04
CA GLY A 452 11.03 -12.94 5.30
C GLY A 452 12.12 -13.51 6.21
N ARG A 453 11.72 -13.92 7.42
CA ARG A 453 12.65 -14.41 8.47
C ARG A 453 13.48 -15.58 7.94
N PRO A 454 14.83 -15.52 7.99
CA PRO A 454 15.70 -16.63 7.62
C PRO A 454 15.43 -17.88 8.46
N SER A 455 15.35 -19.04 7.81
CA SER A 455 15.27 -20.34 8.49
C SER A 455 16.33 -21.30 7.95
N TRP A 456 17.16 -21.85 8.84
CA TRP A 456 18.30 -22.70 8.48
C TRP A 456 17.91 -24.13 8.14
N SER A 457 18.63 -24.77 7.22
CA SER A 457 18.63 -26.24 7.11
C SER A 457 19.32 -26.87 8.32
N PRO A 458 18.95 -28.11 8.73
CA PRO A 458 19.55 -28.76 9.91
C PRO A 458 21.06 -29.00 9.82
N ASP A 459 21.61 -29.10 8.60
CA ASP A 459 23.04 -29.22 8.36
C ASP A 459 23.79 -27.87 8.33
N GLY A 460 23.07 -26.75 8.47
CA GLY A 460 23.61 -25.40 8.47
C GLY A 460 24.19 -24.94 7.12
N ARG A 461 23.85 -25.61 6.01
CA ARG A 461 24.39 -25.32 4.67
C ARG A 461 23.50 -24.43 3.80
N SER A 462 22.22 -24.31 4.12
CA SER A 462 21.28 -23.47 3.37
C SER A 462 20.34 -22.71 4.30
N ILE A 463 19.76 -21.64 3.76
CA ILE A 463 18.79 -20.78 4.41
C ILE A 463 17.58 -20.70 3.48
N VAL A 464 16.37 -20.86 4.02
CA VAL A 464 15.13 -20.57 3.28
C VAL A 464 14.54 -19.25 3.79
N VAL A 465 14.03 -18.43 2.86
CA VAL A 465 13.30 -17.19 3.13
C VAL A 465 12.05 -17.10 2.28
N SER A 466 11.09 -16.27 2.68
CA SER A 466 10.04 -15.79 1.77
C SER A 466 10.63 -14.65 0.95
N ALA A 467 10.49 -14.72 -0.38
CA ALA A 467 11.01 -13.73 -1.30
C ALA A 467 10.02 -13.44 -2.43
N HIS A 468 10.09 -12.23 -2.97
CA HIS A 468 9.21 -11.77 -4.04
C HIS A 468 9.58 -12.42 -5.37
N TRP A 469 8.60 -13.01 -6.05
CA TRP A 469 8.72 -13.63 -7.36
C TRP A 469 7.78 -12.93 -8.35
N ARG A 470 8.34 -12.38 -9.43
CA ARG A 470 7.61 -11.57 -10.43
C ARG A 470 7.20 -12.40 -11.63
N TYR A 471 6.06 -12.05 -12.23
CA TYR A 471 5.59 -12.65 -13.49
C TYR A 471 6.17 -11.97 -14.74
N SER A 472 6.58 -10.70 -14.64
CA SER A 472 7.09 -9.91 -15.75
C SER A 472 7.97 -8.77 -15.25
N GLU A 473 8.73 -8.14 -16.15
CA GLU A 473 9.50 -6.93 -15.85
C GLU A 473 8.66 -5.64 -15.99
N ARG A 474 7.67 -5.61 -16.90
CA ARG A 474 6.77 -4.46 -17.11
C ARG A 474 5.94 -4.10 -15.87
N PHE A 475 5.46 -5.11 -15.14
CA PHE A 475 4.72 -4.93 -13.90
C PHE A 475 5.44 -5.61 -12.75
N ARG A 476 5.68 -4.85 -11.69
CA ARG A 476 6.42 -5.29 -10.52
C ARG A 476 5.66 -6.31 -9.66
N GLU A 477 4.32 -6.36 -9.72
CA GLU A 477 3.51 -7.21 -8.86
C GLU A 477 3.69 -8.70 -9.17
N GLY A 478 3.75 -9.51 -8.12
CA GLY A 478 4.05 -10.94 -8.19
C GLY A 478 3.49 -11.70 -6.99
N VAL A 479 4.10 -12.82 -6.60
CA VAL A 479 3.73 -13.57 -5.38
C VAL A 479 4.95 -13.77 -4.50
N ASN A 480 4.76 -14.07 -3.23
CA ASN A 480 5.88 -14.49 -2.38
C ASN A 480 6.08 -16.00 -2.54
N ARG A 481 7.33 -16.43 -2.72
CA ARG A 481 7.70 -17.85 -2.79
C ARG A 481 8.84 -18.15 -1.83
N ALA A 482 8.95 -19.40 -1.41
CA ALA A 482 10.08 -19.86 -0.63
C ALA A 482 11.33 -19.93 -1.53
N LEU A 483 12.36 -19.16 -1.19
CA LEU A 483 13.65 -19.13 -1.87
C LEU A 483 14.70 -19.81 -0.98
N VAL A 484 15.34 -20.86 -1.49
CA VAL A 484 16.48 -21.50 -0.83
C VAL A 484 17.77 -20.83 -1.31
N LEU A 485 18.58 -20.41 -0.35
CA LEU A 485 19.87 -19.76 -0.52
C LEU A 485 20.99 -20.64 0.05
N PRO A 486 22.12 -20.80 -0.65
CA PRO A 486 23.33 -21.32 -0.03
C PRO A 486 23.74 -20.46 1.16
N ALA A 487 24.03 -21.07 2.32
CA ALA A 487 24.41 -20.31 3.49
C ALA A 487 25.74 -19.58 3.27
N ALA A 488 26.66 -20.12 2.47
CA ALA A 488 27.89 -19.46 2.03
C ALA A 488 27.73 -18.97 0.58
N PRO A 489 28.08 -17.71 0.24
CA PRO A 489 27.88 -17.20 -1.12
C PRO A 489 28.83 -17.92 -2.06
N LEU A 490 28.33 -18.37 -3.21
CA LEU A 490 29.14 -19.04 -4.24
C LEU A 490 29.81 -18.05 -5.23
N LEU A 491 29.54 -16.75 -5.09
CA LEU A 491 30.17 -15.66 -5.85
C LEU A 491 30.58 -14.52 -4.90
N PRO A 492 31.62 -13.73 -5.22
CA PRO A 492 31.83 -12.43 -4.58
C PRO A 492 30.60 -11.56 -4.82
N ALA A 493 30.17 -10.79 -3.82
CA ALA A 493 29.11 -9.80 -4.01
C ALA A 493 29.50 -8.91 -5.19
N ALA A 494 28.73 -8.97 -6.29
CA ALA A 494 28.98 -8.07 -7.40
C ALA A 494 28.81 -6.63 -6.89
N SER A 495 29.73 -5.75 -7.25
CA SER A 495 29.71 -4.34 -6.85
C SER A 495 28.97 -3.53 -7.92
N GLY A 496 27.99 -2.72 -7.51
CA GLY A 496 27.23 -1.82 -8.38
C GLY A 496 25.71 -1.98 -8.28
N TRP A 497 24.96 -0.99 -8.77
CA TRP A 497 23.49 -0.96 -8.71
C TRP A 497 22.80 -2.13 -9.45
N GLY A 498 23.43 -2.69 -10.49
CA GLY A 498 22.91 -3.86 -11.23
C GLY A 498 23.18 -5.21 -10.55
N ALA A 499 24.14 -5.27 -9.61
CA ALA A 499 24.50 -6.49 -8.90
C ALA A 499 23.47 -6.93 -7.86
N VAL A 500 22.65 -6.00 -7.40
CA VAL A 500 21.68 -6.20 -6.32
C VAL A 500 20.58 -7.19 -6.76
N TRP A 501 20.31 -7.28 -8.06
CA TRP A 501 19.23 -8.11 -8.63
C TRP A 501 19.71 -9.48 -9.15
N GLN A 502 21.02 -9.73 -9.22
CA GLN A 502 21.54 -10.96 -9.81
C GLN A 502 21.23 -12.18 -8.91
N GLN A 503 20.62 -13.20 -9.51
CA GLN A 503 20.42 -14.49 -8.86
C GLN A 503 21.76 -15.13 -8.50
N GLN A 504 21.84 -15.74 -7.31
CA GLN A 504 23.01 -16.52 -6.96
C GLN A 504 23.02 -17.88 -7.64
N VAL A 505 24.23 -18.34 -7.99
CA VAL A 505 24.41 -19.74 -8.36
C VAL A 505 23.95 -20.62 -7.21
N GLY A 506 23.02 -21.53 -7.48
CA GLY A 506 22.47 -22.45 -6.48
C GLY A 506 21.29 -21.91 -5.67
N GLU A 507 20.83 -20.67 -5.89
CA GLU A 507 19.52 -20.26 -5.37
C GLU A 507 18.39 -20.87 -6.21
N ARG A 508 17.29 -21.22 -5.55
CA ARG A 508 16.15 -21.85 -6.21
C ARG A 508 14.85 -21.58 -5.45
N PHE A 509 13.79 -21.26 -6.19
CA PHE A 509 12.45 -21.18 -5.64
C PHE A 509 11.87 -22.59 -5.47
N LEU A 510 11.21 -22.83 -4.34
CA LEU A 510 10.46 -24.05 -4.09
C LEU A 510 9.08 -23.97 -4.75
N ASP A 511 8.63 -25.09 -5.31
CA ASP A 511 7.28 -25.23 -5.84
C ASP A 511 6.35 -25.72 -4.71
N LEU A 512 5.73 -24.76 -4.01
CA LEU A 512 4.75 -25.03 -2.96
C LEU A 512 3.33 -24.87 -3.53
N PRO A 513 2.35 -25.69 -3.12
CA PRO A 513 1.00 -25.71 -3.70
C PRO A 513 0.16 -24.44 -3.41
N ALA A 514 0.66 -23.56 -2.53
CA ALA A 514 0.01 -22.33 -2.12
C ALA A 514 0.29 -21.17 -3.10
N LEU A 515 -0.66 -20.23 -3.22
CA LEU A 515 -0.53 -19.07 -4.12
C LEU A 515 0.66 -18.16 -3.73
N SER A 516 0.81 -17.88 -2.44
CA SER A 516 1.87 -17.02 -1.89
C SER A 516 2.29 -17.48 -0.50
N VAL A 517 3.59 -17.50 -0.22
CA VAL A 517 4.19 -18.05 1.01
C VAL A 517 4.63 -16.91 1.93
N GLY A 518 3.92 -16.72 3.03
CA GLY A 518 4.17 -15.67 4.02
C GLY A 518 3.96 -14.26 3.45
N THR A 519 4.19 -13.27 4.30
CA THR A 519 4.05 -11.83 3.98
C THR A 519 5.41 -11.15 3.72
N ARG A 520 6.49 -11.94 3.66
CA ARG A 520 7.89 -11.47 3.79
C ARG A 520 8.19 -10.78 5.13
N GLY A 521 7.36 -11.01 6.14
CA GLY A 521 7.69 -10.83 7.54
C GLY A 521 8.07 -12.16 8.20
N THR A 522 7.53 -12.38 9.39
CA THR A 522 7.84 -13.47 10.32
C THR A 522 6.98 -14.73 10.12
N ASP A 523 6.06 -14.69 9.15
CA ASP A 523 5.08 -15.72 8.78
C ASP A 523 5.64 -16.98 8.10
N GLY A 524 6.96 -17.13 8.08
CA GLY A 524 7.66 -18.24 7.43
C GLY A 524 7.96 -18.01 5.94
N PRO A 525 8.55 -19.00 5.28
CA PRO A 525 8.68 -20.40 5.69
C PRO A 525 9.65 -20.66 6.86
N VAL A 526 9.32 -21.63 7.71
CA VAL A 526 10.12 -22.06 8.87
C VAL A 526 10.29 -23.58 8.85
N ARG A 527 11.54 -24.04 8.81
CA ARG A 527 11.89 -25.48 8.86
C ARG A 527 11.80 -26.01 10.30
N SER A 528 11.37 -27.26 10.44
CA SER A 528 11.45 -27.96 11.72
C SER A 528 12.92 -28.22 12.10
N PRO A 529 13.23 -28.34 13.40
CA PRO A 529 14.59 -28.67 13.87
C PRO A 529 15.18 -29.94 13.25
N ASP A 530 14.36 -30.97 13.01
CA ASP A 530 14.78 -32.22 12.34
C ASP A 530 14.84 -32.11 10.79
N GLY A 531 14.37 -31.00 10.23
CA GLY A 531 14.31 -30.72 8.79
C GLY A 531 13.40 -31.61 7.97
N ARG A 532 12.51 -32.39 8.60
CA ARG A 532 11.52 -33.22 7.89
C ARG A 532 10.24 -32.47 7.55
N TRP A 533 10.06 -31.27 8.08
CA TRP A 533 8.88 -30.45 7.86
C TRP A 533 9.24 -28.99 7.62
N MET A 534 8.37 -28.30 6.90
CA MET A 534 8.38 -26.84 6.76
C MET A 534 6.97 -26.31 6.97
N THR A 535 6.83 -25.26 7.77
CA THR A 535 5.58 -24.53 7.99
C THR A 535 5.64 -23.15 7.39
N TYR A 536 4.49 -22.64 6.97
CA TYR A 536 4.36 -21.29 6.43
C TYR A 536 2.91 -20.83 6.54
N VAL A 537 2.68 -19.53 6.60
CA VAL A 537 1.35 -18.95 6.45
C VAL A 537 1.05 -18.75 4.96
N SER A 538 -0.14 -19.13 4.52
CA SER A 538 -0.66 -18.80 3.20
C SER A 538 -2.17 -18.69 3.26
N ASP A 539 -2.75 -17.76 2.50
CA ASP A 539 -4.16 -17.38 2.56
C ASP A 539 -4.64 -17.08 4.00
N GLY A 540 -3.74 -16.47 4.81
CA GLY A 540 -3.98 -16.10 6.20
C GLY A 540 -3.97 -17.26 7.20
N VAL A 541 -3.68 -18.51 6.78
CA VAL A 541 -3.71 -19.69 7.66
C VAL A 541 -2.41 -20.49 7.63
N LEU A 542 -2.19 -21.30 8.67
CA LEU A 542 -0.98 -22.09 8.81
C LEU A 542 -1.02 -23.37 7.97
N TRP A 543 0.05 -23.62 7.23
CA TRP A 543 0.28 -24.83 6.45
C TRP A 543 1.53 -25.55 6.90
N VAL A 544 1.59 -26.86 6.64
CA VAL A 544 2.80 -27.68 6.79
C VAL A 544 3.01 -28.55 5.55
N VAL A 545 4.27 -28.72 5.15
CA VAL A 545 4.69 -29.62 4.08
C VAL A 545 5.83 -30.51 4.58
N PRO A 546 5.83 -31.82 4.29
CA PRO A 546 7.00 -32.66 4.54
C PRO A 546 8.15 -32.23 3.62
N THR A 547 9.39 -32.37 4.07
CA THR A 547 10.58 -31.97 3.32
C THR A 547 11.59 -33.09 3.17
N GLU A 548 12.18 -33.17 1.99
CA GLU A 548 13.35 -33.98 1.68
C GLU A 548 14.62 -33.36 2.29
N ALA A 549 15.74 -34.08 2.26
CA ALA A 549 17.00 -33.65 2.88
C ALA A 549 17.56 -32.34 2.30
N ASP A 550 17.31 -32.06 1.02
CA ASP A 550 17.69 -30.82 0.34
C ASP A 550 16.69 -29.67 0.55
N GLY A 551 15.63 -29.91 1.32
CA GLY A 551 14.56 -28.97 1.63
C GLY A 551 13.41 -28.93 0.64
N ASP A 552 13.41 -29.80 -0.38
CA ASP A 552 12.29 -29.89 -1.32
C ASP A 552 11.03 -30.44 -0.67
N PRO A 553 9.85 -29.96 -1.07
CA PRO A 553 8.60 -30.51 -0.59
C PRO A 553 8.45 -31.97 -1.03
N ALA A 554 8.38 -32.89 -0.06
CA ALA A 554 8.10 -34.29 -0.31
C ALA A 554 6.63 -34.49 -0.71
N ALA A 555 6.36 -35.41 -1.63
CA ALA A 555 4.99 -35.76 -2.00
C ALA A 555 4.35 -36.74 -0.98
N PRO A 556 3.01 -36.71 -0.75
CA PRO A 556 2.02 -35.87 -1.40
C PRO A 556 1.54 -34.70 -0.51
N VAL A 557 1.71 -33.48 -1.06
CA VAL A 557 1.03 -32.19 -0.82
C VAL A 557 0.96 -31.63 0.62
N ALA A 558 1.12 -30.31 0.71
CA ALA A 558 0.95 -29.53 1.94
C ALA A 558 -0.43 -29.73 2.58
N ARG A 559 -0.47 -29.65 3.91
CA ARG A 559 -1.67 -29.75 4.73
C ARG A 559 -1.93 -28.47 5.49
N ARG A 560 -3.16 -27.96 5.39
CA ARG A 560 -3.67 -26.86 6.21
C ARG A 560 -3.79 -27.34 7.67
N LEU A 561 -3.21 -26.59 8.60
CA LEU A 561 -3.21 -26.89 10.04
C LEU A 561 -4.28 -26.10 10.80
N THR A 562 -4.61 -24.89 10.37
CA THR A 562 -5.54 -24.00 11.09
C THR A 562 -6.65 -23.49 10.18
N ASN A 563 -7.79 -23.08 10.76
CA ASN A 563 -8.87 -22.43 10.02
C ASN A 563 -9.02 -20.94 10.36
N ASP A 564 -8.41 -20.52 11.45
CA ASP A 564 -8.27 -19.15 11.93
C ASP A 564 -6.97 -18.51 11.43
N ALA A 565 -6.92 -17.18 11.53
CA ALA A 565 -5.77 -16.39 11.16
C ALA A 565 -4.52 -16.89 11.91
N ALA A 566 -3.42 -17.06 11.19
CA ALA A 566 -2.15 -17.49 11.77
C ALA A 566 -1.04 -16.51 11.41
N ALA A 567 -0.19 -16.20 12.38
CA ALA A 567 1.04 -15.44 12.18
C ALA A 567 2.19 -16.00 13.03
N ASP A 568 3.42 -15.66 12.68
CA ASP A 568 4.64 -15.94 13.46
C ASP A 568 4.80 -17.40 13.93
N PRO A 569 4.77 -18.40 13.03
CA PRO A 569 4.97 -19.78 13.41
C PRO A 569 6.39 -20.05 13.94
N THR A 570 6.49 -20.77 15.05
CA THR A 570 7.75 -21.20 15.66
C THR A 570 7.64 -22.65 16.16
N TRP A 571 8.67 -23.47 15.93
CA TRP A 571 8.65 -24.90 16.21
C TRP A 571 9.08 -25.23 17.64
N THR A 572 8.46 -26.25 18.24
CA THR A 572 9.05 -26.94 19.40
C THR A 572 10.27 -27.76 18.95
N GLY A 573 11.25 -27.92 19.85
CA GLY A 573 12.52 -28.62 19.51
C GLY A 573 12.34 -30.10 19.11
N ASP A 574 11.25 -30.73 19.52
CA ASP A 574 10.89 -32.11 19.14
C ASP A 574 10.32 -32.24 17.71
N SER A 575 10.21 -31.13 16.97
CA SER A 575 9.66 -31.09 15.60
C SER A 575 8.22 -31.62 15.49
N ARG A 576 7.45 -31.59 16.59
CA ARG A 576 6.08 -32.13 16.65
C ARG A 576 5.00 -31.06 16.70
N SER A 577 5.28 -29.91 17.30
CA SER A 577 4.29 -28.85 17.48
C SER A 577 4.78 -27.51 16.95
N VAL A 578 3.83 -26.68 16.54
CA VAL A 578 4.07 -25.31 16.10
C VAL A 578 3.28 -24.38 17.01
N VAL A 579 3.95 -23.40 17.61
CA VAL A 579 3.31 -22.27 18.28
C VAL A 579 3.18 -21.13 17.28
N HIS A 580 2.05 -20.44 17.29
CA HIS A 580 1.75 -19.33 16.38
C HIS A 580 0.82 -18.32 17.07
N LEU A 581 0.75 -17.12 16.51
CA LEU A 581 -0.24 -16.11 16.88
C LEU A 581 -1.54 -16.31 16.10
N SER A 582 -2.66 -16.07 16.77
CA SER A 582 -4.00 -16.02 16.17
C SER A 582 -4.80 -14.91 16.86
N GLY A 583 -4.91 -13.77 16.18
CA GLY A 583 -5.31 -12.51 16.83
C GLY A 583 -4.37 -12.20 17.99
N ALA A 584 -4.88 -11.73 19.12
CA ALA A 584 -4.08 -11.42 20.31
C ALA A 584 -3.67 -12.66 21.16
N ARG A 585 -3.61 -13.87 20.59
CA ARG A 585 -3.44 -15.13 21.36
C ARG A 585 -2.33 -16.01 20.84
N LEU A 586 -1.69 -16.74 21.76
CA LEU A 586 -0.76 -17.81 21.45
C LEU A 586 -1.49 -19.15 21.34
N ARG A 587 -1.26 -19.88 20.25
CA ARG A 587 -1.84 -21.20 20.00
C ARG A 587 -0.76 -22.20 19.66
N ARG A 588 -0.94 -23.45 20.09
CA ARG A 588 -0.08 -24.58 19.75
C ARG A 588 -0.86 -25.60 18.94
N VAL A 589 -0.36 -25.96 17.77
CA VAL A 589 -0.88 -27.07 16.97
C VAL A 589 0.10 -28.26 16.97
N ASP A 590 -0.39 -29.45 17.28
CA ASP A 590 0.34 -30.71 17.09
C ASP A 590 0.18 -31.14 15.62
N ILE A 591 1.29 -31.27 14.89
CA ILE A 591 1.21 -31.57 13.46
C ILE A 591 0.80 -33.03 13.19
N MET A 592 0.90 -33.95 14.15
CA MET A 592 0.61 -35.36 13.91
C MET A 592 -0.88 -35.67 13.99
N ASP A 593 -1.57 -35.09 14.98
CA ASP A 593 -3.01 -35.33 15.19
C ASP A 593 -3.90 -34.11 14.89
N GLY A 594 -3.30 -32.93 14.68
CA GLY A 594 -4.02 -31.69 14.36
C GLY A 594 -4.66 -31.02 15.58
N ARG A 595 -4.36 -31.46 16.81
CA ARG A 595 -4.90 -30.84 18.03
C ARG A 595 -4.35 -29.42 18.19
N ILE A 596 -5.26 -28.47 18.44
CA ILE A 596 -4.93 -27.07 18.72
C ILE A 596 -5.29 -26.76 20.17
N ASP A 597 -4.29 -26.35 20.96
CA ASP A 597 -4.45 -25.86 22.32
C ASP A 597 -4.16 -24.34 22.37
N GLU A 598 -4.92 -23.57 23.15
CA GLU A 598 -4.59 -22.18 23.47
C GLU A 598 -3.56 -22.15 24.61
N ILE A 599 -2.51 -21.33 24.48
CA ILE A 599 -1.53 -21.10 25.55
C ILE A 599 -1.98 -19.86 26.32
N ALA A 600 -2.44 -20.08 27.55
CA ALA A 600 -2.94 -19.00 28.39
C ALA A 600 -1.83 -17.99 28.70
N LEU A 601 -2.05 -16.73 28.31
CA LEU A 601 -1.19 -15.60 28.61
C LEU A 601 -2.05 -14.44 29.12
N GLU A 602 -1.90 -14.10 30.39
CA GLU A 602 -2.57 -12.95 31.00
C GLU A 602 -1.54 -11.83 31.19
N LEU A 603 -1.64 -10.79 30.38
CA LEU A 603 -0.82 -9.59 30.46
C LEU A 603 -1.69 -8.37 30.20
N ASP A 604 -1.72 -7.44 31.15
CA ASP A 604 -2.51 -6.22 31.09
C ASP A 604 -1.62 -4.98 31.19
N TRP A 605 -2.12 -3.86 30.66
CA TRP A 605 -1.48 -2.56 30.78
C TRP A 605 -2.50 -1.46 31.11
N ARG A 606 -1.98 -0.29 31.51
CA ARG A 606 -2.77 0.91 31.80
C ARG A 606 -2.22 2.10 31.06
N ARG A 607 -3.11 3.00 30.66
CA ARG A 607 -2.72 4.28 30.08
C ARG A 607 -2.01 5.10 31.15
N ALA A 608 -0.88 5.71 30.80
CA ALA A 608 -0.20 6.58 31.76
C ALA A 608 -1.04 7.83 32.04
N GLU A 609 -0.99 8.31 33.28
CA GLU A 609 -1.69 9.51 33.71
C GLU A 609 -0.94 10.79 33.27
N SER A 610 -1.64 11.92 33.30
CA SER A 610 -1.04 13.25 33.04
C SER A 610 -0.49 13.83 34.36
N PRO A 611 0.73 14.38 34.37
CA PRO A 611 1.36 14.86 35.60
C PRO A 611 0.83 16.26 35.98
N GLY A 612 -0.21 16.31 36.81
CA GLY A 612 -0.72 17.56 37.39
C GLY A 612 -1.39 18.52 36.41
N SER A 613 -1.72 19.71 36.90
CA SER A 613 -2.28 20.82 36.13
C SER A 613 -1.20 21.60 35.38
N VAL A 614 -1.49 22.03 34.15
CA VAL A 614 -0.57 22.86 33.34
C VAL A 614 -1.27 24.15 32.92
N LEU A 615 -0.59 25.28 33.08
CA LEU A 615 -1.03 26.57 32.57
C LEU A 615 -0.13 26.98 31.41
N ILE A 616 -0.69 27.14 30.21
CA ILE A 616 0.01 27.72 29.06
C ILE A 616 -0.38 29.18 28.93
N ARG A 617 0.61 30.08 28.97
CA ARG A 617 0.41 31.51 28.77
C ARG A 617 0.70 31.88 27.33
N ALA A 618 -0.28 31.78 26.45
CA ALA A 618 -0.10 31.95 25.00
C ALA A 618 -0.26 33.40 24.54
N GLY A 619 0.72 33.94 23.80
CA GLY A 619 0.65 35.25 23.16
C GLY A 619 -0.43 35.28 22.08
N ALA A 620 -0.57 34.18 21.34
CA ALA A 620 -1.71 33.92 20.49
C ALA A 620 -2.14 32.45 20.49
N LEU A 621 -3.38 32.21 20.09
CA LEU A 621 -4.00 30.90 19.94
C LEU A 621 -4.76 30.82 18.63
N TRP A 622 -4.49 29.76 17.86
CA TRP A 622 -5.36 29.28 16.81
C TRP A 622 -6.07 28.01 17.29
N ASP A 623 -7.39 27.93 17.12
CA ASP A 623 -8.21 26.85 17.70
C ASP A 623 -8.38 25.61 16.80
N GLY A 624 -7.80 25.63 15.60
CA GLY A 624 -7.94 24.57 14.60
C GLY A 624 -9.04 24.80 13.56
N ARG A 625 -9.85 25.86 13.70
CA ARG A 625 -11.02 26.12 12.85
C ARG A 625 -11.12 27.56 12.39
N ALA A 626 -10.83 28.55 13.24
CA ALA A 626 -11.00 29.96 12.94
C ALA A 626 -10.10 30.45 11.80
N ASP A 627 -10.49 31.56 11.16
CA ASP A 627 -9.64 32.27 10.19
C ASP A 627 -8.64 33.23 10.85
N ASP A 628 -8.83 33.52 12.15
CA ASP A 628 -8.06 34.52 12.91
C ASP A 628 -7.47 33.94 14.21
N LEU A 629 -6.46 34.62 14.74
CA LEU A 629 -5.83 34.32 16.03
C LEU A 629 -6.53 35.03 17.20
N ARG A 630 -6.72 34.32 18.31
CA ARG A 630 -7.03 34.90 19.62
C ARG A 630 -5.74 35.33 20.32
N ARG A 631 -5.71 36.48 20.99
CA ARG A 631 -4.50 37.03 21.63
C ARG A 631 -4.58 37.00 23.14
N ASP A 632 -3.42 36.91 23.78
CA ASP A 632 -3.24 36.99 25.24
C ASP A 632 -4.17 36.06 26.03
N VAL A 633 -4.06 34.76 25.77
CA VAL A 633 -4.93 33.74 26.36
C VAL A 633 -4.17 32.81 27.31
N ASP A 634 -4.81 32.48 28.43
CA ASP A 634 -4.41 31.40 29.33
C ASP A 634 -5.17 30.12 28.96
N ILE A 635 -4.43 29.03 28.79
CA ILE A 635 -4.99 27.70 28.52
C ILE A 635 -4.64 26.81 29.72
N VAL A 636 -5.66 26.30 30.41
CA VAL A 636 -5.49 25.43 31.59
C VAL A 636 -5.72 23.99 31.17
N LEU A 637 -4.79 23.11 31.51
CA LEU A 637 -4.86 21.68 31.24
C LEU A 637 -4.99 20.91 32.55
N GLU A 638 -5.94 19.99 32.62
CA GLU A 638 -6.16 19.10 33.77
C GLU A 638 -6.54 17.70 33.28
N GLY A 639 -5.96 16.66 33.89
CA GLY A 639 -6.28 15.27 33.54
C GLY A 639 -6.06 14.93 32.06
N GLY A 640 -5.09 15.59 31.42
CA GLY A 640 -4.77 15.41 30.01
C GLY A 640 -5.74 16.07 29.01
N ARG A 641 -6.64 16.93 29.50
CA ARG A 641 -7.62 17.67 28.71
C ARG A 641 -7.45 19.17 28.88
N ILE A 642 -7.99 19.92 27.92
CA ILE A 642 -8.12 21.37 28.03
C ILE A 642 -9.30 21.65 28.97
N ALA A 643 -9.04 22.16 30.17
CA ALA A 643 -10.06 22.48 31.16
C ALA A 643 -10.69 23.85 30.88
N GLU A 644 -9.88 24.85 30.57
CA GLU A 644 -10.33 26.24 30.39
C GLU A 644 -9.47 26.98 29.37
N ILE A 645 -10.09 27.91 28.63
CA ILE A 645 -9.40 28.92 27.79
C ILE A 645 -9.98 30.28 28.15
N ALA A 646 -9.17 31.18 28.69
CA ALA A 646 -9.60 32.51 29.12
C ALA A 646 -8.59 33.60 28.72
N SER A 647 -8.98 34.85 28.88
CA SER A 647 -8.03 35.98 28.79
C SER A 647 -6.96 35.86 29.88
N ARG A 648 -5.75 36.34 29.58
CA ARG A 648 -4.60 36.35 30.49
C ARG A 648 -4.97 36.85 31.89
N ASP A 649 -4.68 36.04 32.89
CA ASP A 649 -4.78 36.41 34.30
C ASP A 649 -3.41 36.17 34.99
N PRO A 650 -2.67 37.24 35.33
CA PRO A 650 -1.37 37.14 36.01
C PRO A 650 -1.43 36.42 37.37
N SER A 651 -2.61 36.33 38.00
CA SER A 651 -2.79 35.66 39.28
C SER A 651 -2.99 34.14 39.15
N ARG A 652 -3.23 33.64 37.94
CA ARG A 652 -3.46 32.23 37.66
C ARG A 652 -2.19 31.41 37.83
N THR A 653 -2.31 30.29 38.54
CA THR A 653 -1.23 29.34 38.82
C THR A 653 -1.66 27.91 38.46
N ALA A 654 -0.67 27.05 38.22
CA ALA A 654 -0.81 25.61 37.99
C ALA A 654 0.46 24.91 38.47
N ASP A 655 0.47 23.58 38.50
CA ASP A 655 1.65 22.80 38.91
C ASP A 655 2.84 23.03 37.97
N ARG A 656 2.57 23.23 36.67
CA ARG A 656 3.55 23.65 35.66
C ARG A 656 3.02 24.83 34.86
N VAL A 657 3.89 25.81 34.58
CA VAL A 657 3.60 26.93 33.68
C VAL A 657 4.47 26.81 32.44
N VAL A 658 3.85 26.88 31.26
CA VAL A 658 4.53 27.03 29.97
C VAL A 658 4.38 28.49 29.56
N ASP A 659 5.50 29.21 29.50
CA ASP A 659 5.52 30.59 28.99
C ASP A 659 5.60 30.55 27.46
N ALA A 660 4.51 30.98 26.83
CA ALA A 660 4.37 31.05 25.38
C ALA A 660 3.90 32.47 24.99
N THR A 661 4.29 33.50 25.76
CA THR A 661 3.78 34.86 25.62
C THR A 661 4.23 35.58 24.34
N GLY A 662 5.32 35.15 23.70
CA GLY A 662 5.77 35.60 22.40
C GLY A 662 5.37 34.68 21.24
N GLU A 663 4.66 33.59 21.53
CA GLU A 663 4.46 32.45 20.65
C GLU A 663 2.98 32.24 20.31
N VAL A 664 2.74 31.37 19.32
CA VAL A 664 1.40 30.94 18.91
C VAL A 664 1.19 29.49 19.33
N VAL A 665 0.07 29.23 19.99
CA VAL A 665 -0.39 27.86 20.28
C VAL A 665 -1.35 27.41 19.19
N ILE A 666 -1.14 26.21 18.68
CA ILE A 666 -2.00 25.54 17.69
C ILE A 666 -2.36 24.13 18.18
N PRO A 667 -3.39 23.47 17.63
CA PRO A 667 -3.60 22.05 17.88
C PRO A 667 -2.39 21.21 17.44
N GLY A 668 -2.23 20.05 18.08
CA GLY A 668 -1.32 19.00 17.63
C GLY A 668 -1.51 18.66 16.16
N LEU A 669 -0.43 18.60 15.39
CA LEU A 669 -0.49 18.17 13.99
C LEU A 669 -0.83 16.67 13.91
N ILE A 670 -1.56 16.29 12.86
CA ILE A 670 -1.97 14.91 12.59
C ILE A 670 -1.42 14.50 11.23
N GLU A 671 -0.44 13.59 11.25
CA GLU A 671 0.10 12.94 10.05
C GLU A 671 -0.86 11.84 9.60
N MET A 672 -1.49 12.01 8.43
CA MET A 672 -2.51 11.06 7.96
C MET A 672 -1.95 9.95 7.09
N HIS A 673 -0.67 9.92 6.73
CA HIS A 673 -0.10 8.82 5.96
C HIS A 673 1.39 8.69 6.24
N ALA A 674 1.75 7.86 7.21
CA ALA A 674 3.14 7.45 7.41
C ALA A 674 3.23 5.97 7.79
N HIS A 675 4.27 5.31 7.32
CA HIS A 675 4.59 3.95 7.69
C HIS A 675 5.51 3.93 8.90
N GLY A 676 5.12 3.16 9.91
CA GLY A 676 5.81 3.06 11.19
C GLY A 676 5.70 1.66 11.76
N GLY A 677 5.93 1.53 13.07
CA GLY A 677 6.03 0.26 13.77
C GLY A 677 7.26 0.27 14.66
N LEU A 678 7.94 -0.86 14.76
CA LEU A 678 9.14 -1.01 15.59
C LEU A 678 10.45 -0.76 14.84
N SER A 679 10.41 -0.82 13.50
CA SER A 679 11.60 -0.72 12.64
C SER A 679 12.37 0.60 12.75
N GLY A 680 11.71 1.70 13.14
CA GLY A 680 12.31 3.03 13.20
C GLY A 680 13.03 3.37 14.52
N GLY A 681 13.12 2.42 15.47
CA GLY A 681 13.74 2.67 16.78
C GLY A 681 12.89 3.55 17.71
N GLU A 682 13.36 3.73 18.94
CA GLU A 682 12.81 4.66 19.94
C GLU A 682 12.71 6.07 19.39
N GLN A 683 13.74 6.49 18.64
CA GLN A 683 13.84 7.85 18.12
C GLN A 683 12.68 8.23 17.20
N SER A 684 12.03 7.26 16.54
CA SER A 684 10.87 7.53 15.68
C SER A 684 9.76 8.24 16.44
N GLY A 685 9.53 7.87 17.70
CA GLY A 685 8.53 8.53 18.53
C GLY A 685 8.90 9.98 18.87
N ARG A 686 10.18 10.24 19.17
CA ARG A 686 10.70 11.60 19.42
C ARG A 686 10.67 12.47 18.17
N ILE A 687 10.99 11.91 17.00
CA ILE A 687 10.96 12.61 15.72
C ILE A 687 9.57 13.21 15.47
N TRP A 688 8.51 12.42 15.53
CA TRP A 688 7.16 12.93 15.26
C TRP A 688 6.78 14.09 16.17
N LEU A 689 7.01 13.94 17.47
CA LEU A 689 6.76 15.01 18.44
C LEU A 689 7.66 16.23 18.19
N ALA A 690 8.94 16.05 17.84
CA ALA A 690 9.85 17.16 17.55
C ALA A 690 9.41 18.01 16.34
N TYR A 691 8.60 17.44 15.45
CA TYR A 691 8.01 18.15 14.30
C TYR A 691 6.56 18.58 14.52
N GLY A 692 6.03 18.46 15.75
CA GLY A 692 4.67 18.90 16.12
C GLY A 692 3.57 17.86 15.85
N ALA A 693 3.91 16.69 15.30
CA ALA A 693 2.95 15.62 15.03
C ALA A 693 2.66 14.83 16.31
N THR A 694 1.51 15.11 16.93
CA THR A 694 1.06 14.44 18.17
C THR A 694 0.30 13.14 17.89
N SER A 695 -0.15 12.97 16.65
CA SER A 695 -0.90 11.80 16.17
C SER A 695 -0.40 11.40 14.78
N VAL A 696 -0.31 10.09 14.54
CA VAL A 696 0.15 9.53 13.27
C VAL A 696 -0.76 8.37 12.86
N ARG A 697 -1.26 8.40 11.63
CA ARG A 697 -2.01 7.30 11.02
C ARG A 697 -1.08 6.46 10.15
N CYS A 698 -1.01 5.17 10.45
CA CYS A 698 -0.37 4.17 9.60
C CYS A 698 -1.39 3.42 8.74
N PRO A 699 -1.46 3.71 7.42
CA PRO A 699 -2.40 3.06 6.52
C PRO A 699 -1.93 1.70 6.01
N ALA A 700 -0.69 1.28 6.29
CA ALA A 700 -0.25 -0.10 6.17
C ALA A 700 0.92 -0.39 7.12
N CYS A 701 0.69 -1.20 8.15
CA CYS A 701 1.69 -1.55 9.15
C CYS A 701 1.58 -3.03 9.51
N ASP A 702 2.63 -3.61 10.09
CA ASP A 702 2.47 -4.92 10.71
C ASP A 702 1.41 -4.85 11.84
N PRO A 703 0.41 -5.76 11.85
CA PRO A 703 -0.69 -5.74 12.82
C PRO A 703 -0.26 -5.77 14.29
N TYR A 704 0.81 -6.51 14.58
CA TYR A 704 1.26 -6.79 15.93
C TYR A 704 2.22 -5.69 16.39
N GLU A 705 3.13 -5.24 15.51
CA GLU A 705 4.03 -4.14 15.82
C GLU A 705 3.27 -2.84 16.07
N ILE A 706 2.24 -2.52 15.27
CA ILE A 706 1.48 -1.28 15.49
C ILE A 706 0.64 -1.34 16.76
N ALA A 707 0.13 -2.52 17.12
CA ALA A 707 -0.57 -2.73 18.38
C ALA A 707 0.41 -2.54 19.55
N GLU A 708 1.61 -3.12 19.47
CA GLU A 708 2.64 -2.97 20.49
C GLU A 708 3.10 -1.51 20.62
N ALA A 709 3.40 -0.83 19.50
CA ALA A 709 3.88 0.55 19.50
C ALA A 709 2.87 1.50 20.14
N ARG A 710 1.58 1.26 19.89
CA ARG A 710 0.48 1.95 20.54
C ARG A 710 0.44 1.67 22.04
N GLU A 711 0.49 0.42 22.46
CA GLU A 711 0.39 0.05 23.88
C GLU A 711 1.60 0.58 24.69
N ALA A 712 2.81 0.52 24.13
CA ALA A 712 4.01 1.07 24.75
C ALA A 712 4.00 2.60 24.82
N GLY A 713 3.51 3.29 23.79
CA GLY A 713 3.35 4.75 23.80
C GLY A 713 2.28 5.22 24.79
N GLU A 714 1.10 4.58 24.75
CA GLU A 714 -0.04 4.96 25.57
C GLU A 714 0.15 4.61 27.06
N SER A 715 0.91 3.55 27.38
CA SER A 715 1.34 3.23 28.75
C SER A 715 2.43 4.17 29.29
N GLY A 716 2.99 5.05 28.45
CA GLY A 716 4.06 5.97 28.82
C GLY A 716 5.45 5.32 28.92
N LYS A 717 5.57 4.04 28.53
CA LYS A 717 6.85 3.33 28.47
C LYS A 717 7.79 3.94 27.43
N ARG A 718 7.25 4.36 26.28
CA ARG A 718 8.00 5.05 25.22
C ARG A 718 7.41 6.43 24.92
N ILE A 719 8.28 7.38 24.58
CA ILE A 719 7.87 8.65 24.00
C ILE A 719 7.41 8.37 22.57
N ALA A 720 6.14 8.62 22.26
CA ALA A 720 5.58 8.33 20.94
C ALA A 720 4.39 9.24 20.61
N PRO A 721 4.11 9.50 19.31
CA PRO A 721 2.83 10.04 18.92
C PRO A 721 1.71 9.04 19.25
N ARG A 722 0.47 9.49 19.17
CA ARG A 722 -0.68 8.59 19.23
C ARG A 722 -0.84 7.89 17.88
N TRP A 723 -0.70 6.57 17.88
CA TRP A 723 -0.79 5.76 16.67
C TRP A 723 -2.23 5.37 16.35
N PHE A 724 -2.62 5.61 15.09
CA PHE A 724 -3.84 5.09 14.48
C PHE A 724 -3.45 4.08 13.41
N GLY A 725 -3.68 2.80 13.69
CA GLY A 725 -3.15 1.70 12.86
C GLY A 725 -4.23 1.01 12.04
N THR A 726 -3.89 0.72 10.78
CA THR A 726 -4.34 -0.49 10.08
C THR A 726 -3.50 -1.69 10.52
N GLY A 727 -3.78 -2.88 9.99
CA GLY A 727 -2.78 -3.94 9.84
C GLY A 727 -2.16 -3.93 8.44
N GLY A 728 -1.85 -5.13 7.94
CA GLY A 728 -1.39 -5.31 6.57
C GLY A 728 -2.40 -4.77 5.55
N THR A 729 -1.93 -4.45 4.35
CA THR A 729 -2.84 -4.10 3.26
C THR A 729 -3.64 -5.32 2.79
N ILE A 730 -4.91 -5.11 2.47
CA ILE A 730 -5.73 -6.13 1.80
C ILE A 730 -5.55 -5.94 0.29
N ASP A 731 -4.76 -6.81 -0.34
CA ASP A 731 -4.42 -6.74 -1.76
C ASP A 731 -4.95 -7.94 -2.56
N GLY A 732 -4.73 -8.00 -3.87
CA GLY A 732 -5.24 -9.07 -4.71
C GLY A 732 -4.32 -10.29 -4.83
N SER A 733 -4.52 -11.00 -5.94
CA SER A 733 -3.81 -12.24 -6.33
C SER A 733 -2.30 -12.05 -6.54
N ARG A 734 -1.84 -10.80 -6.64
CA ARG A 734 -0.44 -10.44 -6.80
C ARG A 734 -0.12 -9.21 -5.95
N ILE A 735 1.10 -9.14 -5.43
CA ILE A 735 1.57 -8.12 -4.48
C ILE A 735 2.99 -7.65 -4.83
N TYR A 736 3.40 -6.51 -4.29
CA TYR A 736 4.76 -5.99 -4.42
C TYR A 736 5.44 -5.64 -3.10
N TYR A 737 4.70 -5.08 -2.13
CA TYR A 737 5.26 -4.70 -0.84
C TYR A 737 5.19 -5.86 0.17
N PRO A 738 6.12 -5.94 1.13
CA PRO A 738 6.02 -6.87 2.25
C PRO A 738 4.87 -6.46 3.19
N GLY A 739 4.47 -7.35 4.10
CA GLY A 739 3.46 -7.09 5.13
C GLY A 739 2.01 -7.45 4.75
N ALA A 740 1.79 -7.99 3.55
CA ALA A 740 0.49 -8.49 3.11
C ALA A 740 0.61 -9.84 2.37
N PRO A 741 -0.31 -10.78 2.58
CA PRO A 741 -0.42 -11.97 1.75
C PRO A 741 -1.11 -11.65 0.42
N ALA A 742 -0.78 -12.40 -0.64
CA ALA A 742 -1.55 -12.33 -1.88
C ALA A 742 -2.87 -13.08 -1.73
N LEU A 743 -4.00 -12.43 -1.99
CA LEU A 743 -5.33 -13.02 -1.83
C LEU A 743 -5.74 -13.80 -3.08
N GLY A 744 -5.92 -15.11 -2.95
CA GLY A 744 -6.50 -15.95 -4.01
C GLY A 744 -8.02 -15.91 -4.10
N GLY A 745 -8.71 -15.31 -3.12
CA GLY A 745 -10.17 -15.28 -3.07
C GLY A 745 -10.74 -14.55 -1.85
N SER A 746 -12.07 -14.50 -1.75
CA SER A 746 -12.78 -13.67 -0.77
C SER A 746 -12.86 -14.25 0.64
N ALA A 747 -12.50 -15.53 0.84
CA ALA A 747 -12.56 -16.18 2.15
C ALA A 747 -11.62 -15.52 3.17
N GLN A 748 -10.50 -14.97 2.71
CA GLN A 748 -9.53 -14.32 3.59
C GLN A 748 -10.05 -12.99 4.17
N VAL A 749 -11.01 -12.32 3.52
CA VAL A 749 -11.62 -11.09 4.08
C VAL A 749 -12.14 -11.32 5.50
N GLU A 750 -12.72 -12.49 5.77
CA GLU A 750 -13.23 -12.84 7.11
C GLU A 750 -12.11 -12.97 8.15
N LEU A 751 -10.96 -13.52 7.74
CA LEU A 751 -9.78 -13.65 8.60
C LEU A 751 -9.18 -12.29 8.93
N GLU A 752 -9.05 -11.41 7.93
CA GLU A 752 -8.56 -10.05 8.11
C GLU A 752 -9.51 -9.24 9.02
N MET A 753 -10.83 -9.37 8.84
CA MET A 753 -11.81 -8.70 9.71
C MET A 753 -11.78 -9.23 11.14
N ALA A 754 -11.54 -10.54 11.33
CA ALA A 754 -11.36 -11.11 12.66
C ALA A 754 -10.09 -10.57 13.32
N GLN A 755 -8.98 -10.52 12.59
CA GLN A 755 -7.72 -9.96 13.08
C GLN A 755 -7.86 -8.47 13.41
N ALA A 756 -8.52 -7.69 12.56
CA ALA A 756 -8.79 -6.27 12.80
C ALA A 756 -9.55 -6.03 14.11
N ARG A 757 -10.56 -6.84 14.40
CA ARG A 757 -11.30 -6.78 15.67
C ARG A 757 -10.42 -7.17 16.86
N ASP A 758 -9.69 -8.27 16.74
CA ASP A 758 -8.94 -8.87 17.83
C ASP A 758 -7.72 -8.02 18.24
N LEU A 759 -7.03 -7.41 17.26
CA LEU A 759 -5.90 -6.49 17.47
C LEU A 759 -6.34 -5.01 17.61
N GLY A 760 -7.62 -4.73 17.33
CA GLY A 760 -8.23 -3.41 17.54
C GLY A 760 -7.71 -2.36 16.56
N TYR A 761 -7.88 -2.61 15.26
CA TYR A 761 -7.54 -1.65 14.21
C TYR A 761 -8.39 -0.38 14.33
N ASP A 762 -7.83 0.73 13.87
CA ASP A 762 -8.52 2.01 13.76
C ASP A 762 -9.19 2.20 12.39
N LEU A 763 -8.68 1.50 11.36
CA LEU A 763 -9.18 1.53 9.99
C LEU A 763 -8.69 0.30 9.19
N VAL A 764 -9.20 0.12 7.97
CA VAL A 764 -8.77 -0.93 7.02
C VAL A 764 -8.25 -0.29 5.73
N LYS A 765 -7.20 -0.86 5.13
CA LYS A 765 -6.64 -0.40 3.85
C LYS A 765 -6.78 -1.47 2.76
N THR A 766 -7.27 -1.05 1.60
CA THR A 766 -7.30 -1.87 0.38
C THR A 766 -6.26 -1.40 -0.63
N TYR A 767 -5.72 -2.32 -1.43
CA TYR A 767 -4.57 -2.07 -2.29
C TYR A 767 -4.77 -2.46 -3.77
N VAL A 768 -3.71 -2.26 -4.55
CA VAL A 768 -3.70 -2.06 -6.00
C VAL A 768 -4.31 -3.19 -6.82
N ARG A 769 -4.04 -4.44 -6.45
CA ARG A 769 -4.45 -5.64 -7.20
C ARG A 769 -5.75 -6.25 -6.67
N LEU A 770 -6.34 -5.72 -5.60
CA LEU A 770 -7.62 -6.21 -5.07
C LEU A 770 -8.73 -6.00 -6.09
N SER A 771 -9.47 -7.06 -6.47
CA SER A 771 -10.56 -6.92 -7.42
C SER A 771 -11.72 -6.12 -6.82
N ASP A 772 -12.41 -5.34 -7.65
CA ASP A 772 -13.48 -4.44 -7.19
C ASP A 772 -14.65 -5.18 -6.49
N PRO A 773 -15.05 -6.40 -6.91
CA PRO A 773 -16.03 -7.19 -6.15
C PRO A 773 -15.57 -7.51 -4.72
N VAL A 774 -14.30 -7.87 -4.53
CA VAL A 774 -13.74 -8.18 -3.21
C VAL A 774 -13.57 -6.89 -2.40
N GLN A 775 -13.12 -5.81 -3.03
CA GLN A 775 -13.03 -4.50 -2.38
C GLN A 775 -14.38 -4.01 -1.86
N LYS A 776 -15.45 -4.14 -2.65
CA LYS A 776 -16.80 -3.81 -2.20
C LYS A 776 -17.21 -4.61 -0.96
N ARG A 777 -16.85 -5.90 -0.91
CA ARG A 777 -17.08 -6.75 0.27
C ARG A 777 -16.27 -6.26 1.48
N VAL A 778 -14.99 -5.94 1.31
CA VAL A 778 -14.14 -5.41 2.39
C VAL A 778 -14.73 -4.13 2.98
N VAL A 779 -15.24 -3.21 2.14
CA VAL A 779 -15.90 -1.98 2.61
C VAL A 779 -17.12 -2.32 3.48
N ALA A 780 -18.00 -3.19 3.00
CA ALA A 780 -19.19 -3.59 3.75
C ALA A 780 -18.85 -4.28 5.09
N ASP A 781 -17.90 -5.23 5.08
CA ASP A 781 -17.53 -6.01 6.26
C ASP A 781 -16.81 -5.12 7.31
N ALA A 782 -15.95 -4.19 6.88
CA ALA A 782 -15.29 -3.23 7.78
C ALA A 782 -16.28 -2.21 8.36
N HIS A 783 -17.20 -1.69 7.56
CA HIS A 783 -18.26 -0.78 8.02
C HIS A 783 -19.18 -1.46 9.04
N ALA A 784 -19.44 -2.77 8.92
CA ALA A 784 -20.17 -3.54 9.92
C ALA A 784 -19.46 -3.62 11.27
N LEU A 785 -18.11 -3.53 11.28
CA LEU A 785 -17.30 -3.39 12.50
C LEU A 785 -17.20 -1.95 13.00
N GLY A 786 -17.67 -0.97 12.23
CA GLY A 786 -17.54 0.46 12.53
C GLY A 786 -16.18 1.04 12.14
N LEU A 787 -15.43 0.37 11.26
CA LEU A 787 -14.10 0.77 10.82
C LEU A 787 -14.16 1.49 9.46
N PRO A 788 -13.53 2.66 9.30
CA PRO A 788 -13.40 3.30 8.00
C PRO A 788 -12.47 2.51 7.08
N VAL A 789 -12.68 2.64 5.77
CA VAL A 789 -11.83 1.99 4.75
C VAL A 789 -11.16 3.03 3.87
N THR A 790 -9.85 2.92 3.70
CA THR A 790 -9.12 3.68 2.68
C THR A 790 -8.63 2.80 1.54
N SER A 791 -8.38 3.41 0.38
CA SER A 791 -7.94 2.71 -0.81
C SER A 791 -6.79 3.42 -1.52
N HIS A 792 -6.06 2.68 -2.34
CA HIS A 792 -5.18 3.25 -3.36
C HIS A 792 -5.97 3.68 -4.61
N GLU A 793 -7.16 3.10 -4.82
CA GLU A 793 -8.02 3.28 -5.99
C GLU A 793 -9.19 4.22 -5.67
N LEU A 794 -9.51 5.14 -6.58
CA LEU A 794 -10.63 6.08 -6.39
C LEU A 794 -11.96 5.41 -6.76
N TYR A 795 -12.12 5.00 -8.01
CA TYR A 795 -13.37 4.42 -8.51
C TYR A 795 -13.13 2.95 -8.90
N PRO A 796 -14.03 2.01 -8.52
CA PRO A 796 -15.36 2.24 -7.94
C PRO A 796 -15.42 2.30 -6.40
N ALA A 797 -14.29 2.30 -5.69
CA ALA A 797 -14.25 2.34 -4.22
C ALA A 797 -15.09 3.48 -3.61
N VAL A 798 -14.98 4.69 -4.17
CA VAL A 798 -15.78 5.87 -3.80
C VAL A 798 -17.28 5.62 -3.96
N ALA A 799 -17.67 4.83 -4.97
CA ALA A 799 -19.05 4.56 -5.31
C ALA A 799 -19.71 3.61 -4.31
N PHE A 800 -18.96 2.78 -3.58
CA PHE A 800 -19.52 1.80 -2.63
C PHE A 800 -19.17 2.08 -1.16
N GLY A 801 -18.71 3.30 -0.85
CA GLY A 801 -18.62 3.77 0.54
C GLY A 801 -17.22 3.90 1.12
N ALA A 802 -16.14 3.64 0.37
CA ALA A 802 -14.79 3.88 0.91
C ALA A 802 -14.65 5.32 1.43
N ASP A 803 -13.99 5.48 2.57
CA ASP A 803 -13.92 6.71 3.36
C ASP A 803 -12.79 7.64 2.90
N GLY A 804 -11.70 7.09 2.35
CA GLY A 804 -10.56 7.87 1.88
C GLY A 804 -9.77 7.22 0.75
N VAL A 805 -9.17 8.04 -0.12
CA VAL A 805 -8.22 7.62 -1.15
C VAL A 805 -6.85 8.19 -0.82
N GLU A 806 -5.83 7.34 -0.92
CA GLU A 806 -4.46 7.74 -0.70
C GLU A 806 -3.79 8.12 -2.02
N HIS A 807 -2.93 9.13 -1.92
CA HIS A 807 -2.06 9.69 -2.93
C HIS A 807 -2.78 10.36 -4.12
N VAL A 808 -2.27 11.48 -4.64
CA VAL A 808 -2.80 12.08 -5.90
C VAL A 808 -2.41 11.26 -7.12
N ARG A 809 -1.16 10.82 -7.15
CA ARG A 809 -0.62 9.79 -8.05
C ARG A 809 -0.35 8.58 -7.17
N GLY A 810 -0.57 7.37 -7.65
CA GLY A 810 -0.36 6.17 -6.86
C GLY A 810 -0.03 5.01 -7.79
N THR A 811 0.54 3.95 -7.26
CA THR A 811 0.77 2.75 -8.08
C THR A 811 -0.57 2.15 -8.49
N SER A 812 -0.65 1.64 -9.71
CA SER A 812 -1.92 1.22 -10.32
C SER A 812 -1.71 -0.08 -11.10
N ARG A 813 -2.66 -1.01 -10.96
CA ARG A 813 -2.68 -2.27 -11.71
C ARG A 813 -2.82 -2.07 -13.22
N ARG A 814 -3.10 -0.85 -13.68
CA ARG A 814 -3.35 -0.50 -15.08
C ARG A 814 -2.08 -0.10 -15.84
N GLY A 815 -1.01 0.26 -15.13
CA GLY A 815 0.19 0.87 -15.71
C GLY A 815 0.08 2.40 -15.85
N TYR A 816 -1.07 2.97 -15.53
CA TYR A 816 -1.35 4.41 -15.51
C TYR A 816 -2.31 4.73 -14.35
N SER A 817 -2.35 5.99 -13.91
CA SER A 817 -3.24 6.44 -12.82
C SER A 817 -4.64 6.77 -13.34
N THR A 818 -5.67 6.55 -12.53
CA THR A 818 -7.05 7.01 -12.81
C THR A 818 -7.36 8.35 -12.15
N LYS A 819 -6.40 8.91 -11.39
CA LYS A 819 -6.53 10.18 -10.66
C LYS A 819 -5.76 11.32 -11.32
N VAL A 820 -4.69 10.99 -12.05
CA VAL A 820 -3.87 11.94 -12.81
C VAL A 820 -3.43 11.32 -14.13
N SER A 821 -3.22 12.15 -15.15
CA SER A 821 -2.55 11.76 -16.39
C SER A 821 -1.04 11.62 -16.22
N GLU A 822 -0.33 11.27 -17.29
CA GLU A 822 1.14 11.23 -17.27
C GLU A 822 1.77 12.61 -17.05
N LEU A 823 1.06 13.68 -17.41
CA LEU A 823 1.45 15.05 -17.11
C LEU A 823 1.04 15.50 -15.71
N SER A 824 0.61 14.58 -14.85
CA SER A 824 0.13 14.83 -13.48
C SER A 824 -1.13 15.69 -13.38
N ARG A 825 -1.88 15.85 -14.48
CA ARG A 825 -3.13 16.62 -14.51
C ARG A 825 -4.30 15.75 -14.08
N SER A 826 -5.20 16.28 -13.26
CA SER A 826 -6.48 15.65 -12.93
C SER A 826 -7.64 16.38 -13.59
N TYR A 827 -8.67 15.66 -14.02
CA TYR A 827 -9.83 16.23 -14.71
C TYR A 827 -11.10 16.18 -13.85
N GLY A 828 -12.23 16.63 -14.40
CA GLY A 828 -13.51 16.74 -13.69
C GLY A 828 -13.95 15.45 -12.99
N ASP A 829 -13.73 14.28 -13.59
CA ASP A 829 -14.10 12.99 -12.97
C ASP A 829 -13.53 12.78 -11.57
N VAL A 830 -12.30 13.23 -11.32
CA VAL A 830 -11.64 13.07 -10.02
C VAL A 830 -12.19 14.06 -8.99
N VAL A 831 -12.28 15.34 -9.38
CA VAL A 831 -12.73 16.42 -8.48
C VAL A 831 -14.20 16.22 -8.11
N ASP A 832 -15.05 15.95 -9.09
CA ASP A 832 -16.50 15.82 -8.90
C ASP A 832 -16.84 14.62 -8.00
N LEU A 833 -16.16 13.48 -8.18
CA LEU A 833 -16.35 12.30 -7.34
C LEU A 833 -15.93 12.55 -5.88
N LEU A 834 -14.78 13.20 -5.66
CA LEU A 834 -14.29 13.50 -4.31
C LEU A 834 -15.19 14.53 -3.60
N ALA A 835 -15.57 15.60 -4.30
CA ALA A 835 -16.46 16.63 -3.76
C ALA A 835 -17.85 16.08 -3.43
N ALA A 836 -18.46 15.30 -4.32
CA ALA A 836 -19.81 14.78 -4.13
C ALA A 836 -19.90 13.66 -3.07
N SER A 837 -18.82 12.90 -2.85
CA SER A 837 -18.82 11.74 -1.95
C SER A 837 -18.47 12.07 -0.50
N GLY A 838 -17.76 13.17 -0.25
CA GLY A 838 -17.13 13.46 1.03
C GLY A 838 -15.97 12.53 1.40
N MET A 839 -15.52 11.68 0.46
CA MET A 839 -14.32 10.86 0.61
C MET A 839 -13.10 11.76 0.76
N THR A 840 -12.21 11.44 1.70
CA THR A 840 -10.98 12.23 1.88
C THR A 840 -9.95 11.87 0.81
N ILE A 841 -9.17 12.84 0.35
CA ILE A 841 -7.92 12.59 -0.39
C ILE A 841 -6.72 12.93 0.48
N THR A 842 -5.75 11.99 0.58
CA THR A 842 -4.43 12.25 1.18
C THR A 842 -3.41 12.47 0.06
N PRO A 843 -2.95 13.71 -0.23
CA PRO A 843 -2.24 13.98 -1.48
C PRO A 843 -0.86 13.33 -1.63
N THR A 844 -0.04 13.38 -0.58
CA THR A 844 1.36 12.89 -0.56
C THR A 844 2.18 13.39 -1.76
N ILE A 845 2.11 14.67 -2.11
CA ILE A 845 2.81 15.22 -3.30
C ILE A 845 4.34 15.18 -3.14
N GLY A 846 4.83 15.14 -1.90
CA GLY A 846 6.24 15.08 -1.55
C GLY A 846 6.99 13.90 -2.20
N ILE A 847 6.38 12.71 -2.27
CA ILE A 847 7.02 11.52 -2.89
C ILE A 847 6.99 11.55 -4.42
N TYR A 848 6.25 12.49 -5.01
CA TYR A 848 6.13 12.69 -6.46
C TYR A 848 6.88 13.94 -6.93
N GLY A 849 8.03 14.22 -6.30
CA GLY A 849 8.98 15.26 -6.71
C GLY A 849 8.83 16.59 -5.98
N ALA A 850 7.71 16.85 -5.29
CA ALA A 850 7.51 18.14 -4.61
C ALA A 850 8.54 18.38 -3.50
N TYR A 851 8.95 17.34 -2.76
CA TYR A 851 10.00 17.46 -1.74
C TYR A 851 11.37 17.82 -2.34
N GLY A 852 11.75 17.14 -3.44
CA GLY A 852 13.00 17.42 -4.15
C GLY A 852 13.03 18.82 -4.78
N LEU A 853 11.90 19.26 -5.33
CA LEU A 853 11.75 20.63 -5.85
C LEU A 853 11.84 21.66 -4.72
N LEU A 854 11.09 21.48 -3.63
CA LEU A 854 11.09 22.39 -2.50
C LEU A 854 12.48 22.55 -1.88
N THR A 855 13.16 21.44 -1.61
CA THR A 855 14.52 21.43 -1.03
C THR A 855 15.57 22.04 -1.95
N THR A 856 15.36 21.96 -3.27
CA THR A 856 16.24 22.64 -4.24
C THR A 856 16.02 24.15 -4.24
N GLU A 857 14.76 24.59 -4.15
CA GLU A 857 14.41 26.01 -4.22
C GLU A 857 14.47 26.74 -2.87
N ASP A 858 14.37 26.02 -1.77
CA ASP A 858 14.52 26.51 -0.40
C ASP A 858 15.36 25.53 0.46
N PRO A 859 16.69 25.53 0.30
CA PRO A 859 17.58 24.67 1.09
C PRO A 859 17.56 24.98 2.59
N SER A 860 17.00 26.11 3.01
CA SER A 860 16.89 26.46 4.45
C SER A 860 16.00 25.50 5.23
N LEU A 861 15.24 24.63 4.56
CA LEU A 861 14.56 23.50 5.18
C LEU A 861 15.53 22.60 5.96
N PHE A 862 16.81 22.57 5.56
CA PHE A 862 17.87 21.82 6.23
C PHE A 862 18.60 22.61 7.32
N ASP A 863 18.35 23.92 7.47
CA ASP A 863 18.93 24.78 8.51
C ASP A 863 18.21 24.59 9.85
N ASP A 864 18.01 23.33 10.24
CA ASP A 864 17.25 22.93 11.41
C ASP A 864 18.08 22.00 12.32
N PRO A 865 18.25 22.30 13.62
CA PRO A 865 18.97 21.42 14.54
C PRO A 865 18.41 19.99 14.62
N ARG A 866 17.12 19.80 14.34
CA ARG A 866 16.46 18.49 14.26
C ARG A 866 16.97 17.68 13.08
N VAL A 867 17.32 18.34 11.96
CA VAL A 867 17.91 17.67 10.79
C VAL A 867 19.28 17.12 11.13
N GLU A 868 20.15 17.90 11.77
CA GLU A 868 21.46 17.39 12.21
C GLU A 868 21.32 16.22 13.20
N THR A 869 20.34 16.30 14.11
CA THR A 869 20.13 15.28 15.14
C THR A 869 19.56 13.97 14.59
N PHE A 870 18.58 14.03 13.69
CA PHE A 870 17.83 12.85 13.25
C PHE A 870 18.13 12.43 11.81
N PHE A 871 18.55 13.36 10.97
CA PHE A 871 18.55 13.22 9.51
C PHE A 871 19.77 13.89 8.86
N SER A 872 20.96 13.78 9.45
CA SER A 872 22.18 14.38 8.88
C SER A 872 22.50 13.88 7.46
N TRP A 873 21.91 12.74 7.05
CA TRP A 873 21.97 12.20 5.70
C TRP A 873 21.00 12.89 4.69
N ALA A 874 19.92 13.52 5.16
CA ALA A 874 18.85 14.02 4.29
C ALA A 874 19.30 15.07 3.27
N PRO A 875 20.16 16.06 3.61
CA PRO A 875 20.67 17.01 2.62
C PRO A 875 21.46 16.34 1.49
N VAL A 876 22.19 15.26 1.80
CA VAL A 876 22.99 14.50 0.84
C VAL A 876 22.11 13.58 -0.02
N ALA A 877 21.03 13.05 0.55
CA ALA A 877 20.09 12.18 -0.16
C ALA A 877 19.08 12.95 -1.03
N ALA A 878 18.86 14.23 -0.75
CA ALA A 878 18.00 15.09 -1.56
C ALA A 878 18.55 15.19 -2.99
N ARG A 879 17.76 14.75 -3.97
CA ARG A 879 18.14 14.80 -5.39
C ARG A 879 17.47 16.01 -6.04
N ALA A 880 18.30 16.88 -6.59
CA ALA A 880 17.81 17.95 -7.45
C ALA A 880 17.20 17.35 -8.73
N PRO A 881 16.04 17.83 -9.18
CA PRO A 881 15.50 17.44 -10.48
C PRO A 881 16.47 17.79 -11.61
N ALA A 882 16.55 16.91 -12.63
CA ALA A 882 17.42 17.14 -13.78
C ALA A 882 16.99 18.37 -14.61
N ASP A 883 15.67 18.58 -14.74
CA ASP A 883 15.07 19.76 -15.36
C ASP A 883 14.06 20.39 -14.40
N LEU A 884 14.43 21.54 -13.83
CA LEU A 884 13.60 22.27 -12.87
C LEU A 884 12.32 22.84 -13.49
N THR A 885 12.32 23.17 -14.78
CA THR A 885 11.14 23.74 -15.45
C THR A 885 10.07 22.66 -15.62
N VAL A 886 10.49 21.49 -16.10
CA VAL A 886 9.59 20.33 -16.24
C VAL A 886 9.12 19.85 -14.87
N ALA A 887 10.04 19.70 -13.90
CA ALA A 887 9.69 19.27 -12.55
C ALA A 887 8.68 20.21 -11.88
N ARG A 888 8.89 21.52 -11.99
CA ARG A 888 7.97 22.54 -11.47
C ARG A 888 6.59 22.42 -12.10
N ARG A 889 6.48 22.34 -13.43
CA ARG A 889 5.19 22.18 -14.11
C ARG A 889 4.43 20.94 -13.63
N LEU A 890 5.11 19.79 -13.57
CA LEU A 890 4.50 18.54 -13.13
C LEU A 890 4.05 18.59 -11.65
N VAL A 891 4.82 19.25 -10.78
CA VAL A 891 4.46 19.44 -9.37
C VAL A 891 3.30 20.41 -9.22
N GLU A 892 3.25 21.51 -9.96
CA GLU A 892 2.15 22.48 -9.95
C GLU A 892 0.85 21.84 -10.48
N ASP A 893 0.89 21.11 -11.60
CA ASP A 893 -0.26 20.37 -12.15
C ASP A 893 -0.81 19.37 -11.13
N MET A 894 0.09 18.63 -10.46
CA MET A 894 -0.25 17.67 -9.42
C MET A 894 -0.83 18.31 -8.15
N ALA A 895 -0.19 19.37 -7.65
CA ALA A 895 -0.57 20.07 -6.42
C ALA A 895 -1.86 20.89 -6.58
N SER A 896 -2.29 21.13 -7.82
CA SER A 896 -3.59 21.78 -8.10
C SER A 896 -4.80 20.93 -7.68
N LEU A 897 -4.69 19.60 -7.66
CA LEU A 897 -5.82 18.72 -7.37
C LEU A 897 -6.38 18.94 -5.94
N PRO A 898 -5.57 18.88 -4.86
CA PRO A 898 -6.05 19.15 -3.51
C PRO A 898 -6.79 20.48 -3.36
N GLN A 899 -6.25 21.55 -3.96
CA GLN A 899 -6.87 22.87 -3.94
C GLN A 899 -8.24 22.85 -4.63
N ARG A 900 -8.36 22.26 -5.82
CA ARG A 900 -9.63 22.17 -6.55
C ARG A 900 -10.67 21.30 -5.84
N VAL A 901 -10.23 20.21 -5.20
CA VAL A 901 -11.11 19.37 -4.37
C VAL A 901 -11.64 20.17 -3.18
N ALA A 902 -10.78 20.88 -2.45
CA ALA A 902 -11.19 21.73 -1.33
C ALA A 902 -12.14 22.85 -1.78
N ALA A 903 -11.83 23.53 -2.89
CA ALA A 903 -12.67 24.59 -3.46
C ALA A 903 -14.06 24.09 -3.92
N ALA A 904 -14.15 22.82 -4.35
CA ALA A 904 -15.40 22.16 -4.69
C ALA A 904 -16.18 21.62 -3.47
N GLY A 905 -15.67 21.80 -2.24
CA GLY A 905 -16.29 21.32 -1.00
C GLY A 905 -15.91 19.88 -0.61
N GLY A 906 -14.93 19.28 -1.30
CA GLY A 906 -14.33 18.00 -0.91
C GLY A 906 -13.39 18.11 0.29
N ARG A 907 -12.91 16.97 0.78
CA ARG A 907 -12.07 16.91 1.99
C ARG A 907 -10.64 16.49 1.66
N VAL A 908 -9.68 17.33 2.03
CA VAL A 908 -8.24 17.05 1.92
C VAL A 908 -7.69 16.80 3.32
N VAL A 909 -6.86 15.77 3.45
CA VAL A 909 -6.09 15.49 4.67
C VAL A 909 -4.60 15.38 4.32
N VAL A 910 -3.71 15.82 5.19
CA VAL A 910 -2.27 15.89 4.86
C VAL A 910 -1.51 14.68 5.39
N GLY A 911 -0.72 14.06 4.52
CA GLY A 911 0.24 13.03 4.91
C GLY A 911 1.38 12.87 3.91
N THR A 912 2.37 12.03 4.23
CA THR A 912 3.70 12.15 3.62
C THR A 912 4.29 10.89 2.99
N ASP A 913 3.72 9.73 3.30
CA ASP A 913 4.27 8.42 2.96
C ASP A 913 5.71 8.23 3.49
N ALA A 914 6.01 8.85 4.64
CA ALA A 914 7.26 8.63 5.35
C ALA A 914 7.40 7.13 5.72
N PRO A 915 8.62 6.54 5.71
CA PRO A 915 9.92 7.20 5.67
C PRO A 915 10.53 7.33 4.26
N ILE A 916 9.75 7.32 3.17
CA ILE A 916 10.28 7.59 1.81
C ILE A 916 11.03 8.93 1.81
N ASN A 917 10.39 9.95 2.39
CA ASN A 917 11.04 11.19 2.80
C ASN A 917 11.18 11.20 4.34
N PRO A 918 12.10 12.00 4.92
CA PRO A 918 12.39 11.98 6.35
C PRO A 918 11.13 12.25 7.22
N PRO A 919 10.78 11.34 8.15
CA PRO A 919 9.59 11.49 9.00
C PRO A 919 9.55 12.83 9.77
N GLY A 920 8.38 13.42 9.91
CA GLY A 920 8.18 14.72 10.56
C GLY A 920 8.60 15.92 9.70
N LEU A 921 9.84 15.92 9.18
CA LEU A 921 10.31 16.96 8.26
C LEU A 921 9.49 16.99 6.96
N SER A 922 9.18 15.80 6.43
CA SER A 922 8.35 15.65 5.24
C SER A 922 6.93 16.22 5.42
N LEU A 923 6.39 16.25 6.64
CA LEU A 923 5.06 16.79 6.91
C LEU A 923 5.05 18.31 6.76
N GLN A 924 6.09 18.96 7.30
CA GLN A 924 6.27 20.41 7.14
C GLN A 924 6.50 20.76 5.66
N ALA A 925 7.31 19.96 4.96
CA ALA A 925 7.55 20.12 3.53
C ALA A 925 6.29 19.91 2.66
N GLU A 926 5.45 18.92 2.99
CA GLU A 926 4.17 18.68 2.29
C GLU A 926 3.22 19.86 2.48
N MET A 927 3.09 20.38 3.71
CA MET A 927 2.26 21.55 4.02
C MET A 927 2.72 22.78 3.21
N GLU A 928 4.02 23.03 3.15
CA GLU A 928 4.59 24.13 2.36
C GLU A 928 4.41 23.93 0.86
N ALA A 929 4.58 22.71 0.35
CA ALA A 929 4.39 22.42 -1.06
C ALA A 929 2.94 22.63 -1.51
N LEU A 930 1.96 22.29 -0.68
CA LEU A 930 0.53 22.53 -0.96
C LEU A 930 0.20 24.03 -1.04
N VAL A 931 0.83 24.87 -0.22
CA VAL A 931 0.68 26.34 -0.31
C VAL A 931 1.42 26.87 -1.53
N ARG A 932 2.70 26.52 -1.68
CA ARG A 932 3.62 27.10 -2.66
C ARG A 932 3.30 26.72 -4.11
N TYR A 933 2.98 25.45 -4.35
CA TYR A 933 2.75 24.91 -5.70
C TYR A 933 1.27 24.60 -5.96
N GLY A 934 0.49 24.27 -4.93
CA GLY A 934 -0.93 23.94 -5.06
C GLY A 934 -1.88 25.14 -4.96
N GLY A 935 -1.41 26.28 -4.42
CA GLY A 935 -2.23 27.47 -4.23
C GLY A 935 -3.27 27.35 -3.11
N MET A 936 -3.14 26.38 -2.21
CA MET A 936 -3.96 26.32 -0.99
C MET A 936 -3.59 27.47 -0.04
N SER A 937 -4.56 27.98 0.71
CA SER A 937 -4.27 28.96 1.77
C SER A 937 -3.56 28.27 2.95
N PRO A 938 -2.70 28.98 3.72
CA PRO A 938 -2.10 28.41 4.93
C PRO A 938 -3.13 27.87 5.92
N VAL A 939 -4.25 28.57 6.12
CA VAL A 939 -5.33 28.14 7.03
C VAL A 939 -6.01 26.85 6.56
N ASP A 940 -6.23 26.67 5.26
CA ASP A 940 -6.83 25.43 4.74
C ASP A 940 -5.88 24.24 4.87
N VAL A 941 -4.58 24.46 4.67
CA VAL A 941 -3.55 23.42 4.92
C VAL A 941 -3.51 23.07 6.40
N LEU A 942 -3.52 24.06 7.30
CA LEU A 942 -3.54 23.81 8.75
C LEU A 942 -4.78 23.04 9.19
N ARG A 943 -5.97 23.39 8.69
CA ARG A 943 -7.22 22.63 8.91
C ARG A 943 -7.08 21.19 8.40
N SER A 944 -6.49 21.02 7.22
CA SER A 944 -6.22 19.71 6.59
C SER A 944 -5.18 18.86 7.35
N THR A 945 -4.38 19.45 8.23
CA THR A 945 -3.42 18.75 9.11
C THR A 945 -3.90 18.69 10.58
N THR A 946 -5.07 19.24 10.90
CA THR A 946 -5.62 19.28 12.28
C THR A 946 -7.08 18.85 12.32
N SER A 947 -8.04 19.79 12.30
CA SER A 947 -9.46 19.53 12.53
C SER A 947 -10.09 18.61 11.48
N VAL A 948 -9.75 18.77 10.20
CA VAL A 948 -10.28 17.91 9.12
C VAL A 948 -9.71 16.49 9.24
N SER A 949 -8.44 16.35 9.59
CA SER A 949 -7.81 15.04 9.87
C SER A 949 -8.44 14.35 11.09
N ALA A 950 -8.70 15.11 12.17
CA ALA A 950 -9.38 14.60 13.36
C ALA A 950 -10.80 14.12 13.03
N ASP A 951 -11.56 14.88 12.25
CA ASP A 951 -12.89 14.49 11.76
C ASP A 951 -12.81 13.21 10.90
N ALA A 952 -11.82 13.12 10.01
CA ALA A 952 -11.59 11.95 9.17
C ALA A 952 -11.30 10.69 9.99
N LEU A 953 -10.57 10.81 11.11
CA LEU A 953 -10.32 9.72 12.06
C LEU A 953 -11.51 9.42 13.00
N GLY A 954 -12.55 10.25 13.01
CA GLY A 954 -13.70 10.10 13.91
C GLY A 954 -13.52 10.73 15.31
N TYR A 955 -12.55 11.63 15.47
CA TYR A 955 -12.22 12.33 16.71
C TYR A 955 -12.46 13.85 16.63
N GLY A 956 -13.39 14.27 15.78
CA GLY A 956 -13.82 15.65 15.66
C GLY A 956 -14.21 16.27 17.00
N GLY A 957 -13.64 17.42 17.34
CA GLY A 957 -13.87 18.08 18.64
C GLY A 957 -13.11 17.44 19.82
N VAL A 958 -12.37 16.35 19.60
CA VAL A 958 -11.52 15.69 20.60
C VAL A 958 -10.04 15.90 20.29
N LEU A 959 -9.66 15.77 19.02
CA LEU A 959 -8.32 16.03 18.48
C LEU A 959 -8.38 17.17 17.45
N GLY A 960 -7.22 17.73 17.11
CA GLY A 960 -7.09 18.72 16.05
C GLY A 960 -7.79 20.06 16.33
N VAL A 961 -8.16 20.32 17.59
CA VAL A 961 -8.81 21.56 18.05
C VAL A 961 -8.28 22.00 19.41
N VAL A 962 -8.41 23.29 19.74
CA VAL A 962 -8.11 23.83 21.07
C VAL A 962 -9.39 24.39 21.70
N GLU A 963 -10.16 23.52 22.34
CA GLU A 963 -11.47 23.84 22.93
C GLU A 963 -11.63 23.14 24.29
N PRO A 964 -12.37 23.72 25.27
CA PRO A 964 -12.62 23.05 26.54
C PRO A 964 -13.23 21.65 26.36
N GLY A 965 -12.66 20.67 27.06
CA GLY A 965 -13.04 19.26 26.99
C GLY A 965 -12.23 18.43 25.98
N ALA A 966 -11.60 19.05 24.97
CA ALA A 966 -10.74 18.35 24.01
C ALA A 966 -9.47 17.82 24.69
N LEU A 967 -8.81 16.84 24.05
CA LEU A 967 -7.52 16.34 24.52
C LEU A 967 -6.46 17.43 24.40
N ALA A 968 -5.58 17.50 25.40
CA ALA A 968 -4.50 18.49 25.42
C ALA A 968 -3.32 18.05 24.54
N ASP A 969 -3.57 18.01 23.23
CA ASP A 969 -2.58 17.81 22.18
C ASP A 969 -2.34 19.14 21.46
N LEU A 970 -1.24 19.80 21.77
CA LEU A 970 -0.96 21.19 21.38
C LEU A 970 0.50 21.35 20.93
N VAL A 971 0.75 22.33 20.08
CA VAL A 971 2.10 22.74 19.66
C VAL A 971 2.26 24.24 19.92
N VAL A 972 3.38 24.61 20.54
CA VAL A 972 3.82 26.00 20.65
C VAL A 972 4.83 26.26 19.53
N ILE A 973 4.53 27.22 18.66
CA ILE A 973 5.37 27.60 17.53
C ILE A 973 5.76 29.08 17.55
N GLY A 974 6.91 29.38 16.96
CA GLY A 974 7.32 30.75 16.64
C GLY A 974 6.69 31.23 15.34
N GLY A 975 6.12 32.44 15.35
CA GLY A 975 5.51 33.05 14.15
C GLY A 975 4.02 32.72 13.95
N ASP A 976 3.41 33.41 12.98
CA ASP A 976 1.97 33.29 12.67
C ASP A 976 1.74 32.36 11.47
N PRO A 977 1.27 31.11 11.71
CA PRO A 977 1.13 30.10 10.67
C PRO A 977 -0.05 30.39 9.71
N LEU A 978 -0.97 31.29 10.07
CA LEU A 978 -2.08 31.67 9.20
C LEU A 978 -1.62 32.59 8.06
N SER A 979 -0.55 33.35 8.30
CA SER A 979 0.04 34.27 7.33
C SER A 979 1.20 33.66 6.55
N ASP A 980 2.01 32.80 7.19
CA ASP A 980 3.14 32.11 6.59
C ASP A 980 3.21 30.69 7.14
N ILE A 981 2.87 29.72 6.29
CA ILE A 981 2.86 28.30 6.66
C ILE A 981 4.22 27.81 7.17
N ARG A 982 5.34 28.47 6.81
CA ARG A 982 6.69 28.12 7.28
C ARG A 982 6.87 28.28 8.79
N ALA A 983 5.99 29.02 9.47
CA ALA A 983 6.01 29.13 10.93
C ALA A 983 5.90 27.76 11.63
N VAL A 984 5.34 26.74 10.96
CA VAL A 984 5.30 25.36 11.51
C VAL A 984 6.68 24.74 11.65
N ARG A 985 7.73 25.29 11.01
CA ARG A 985 9.13 24.89 11.24
C ARG A 985 9.61 25.26 12.65
N GLU A 986 9.08 26.32 13.25
CA GLU A 986 9.57 26.86 14.52
C GLU A 986 8.94 26.22 15.76
N VAL A 987 8.90 24.88 15.83
CA VAL A 987 8.36 24.15 17.00
C VAL A 987 9.23 24.39 18.24
N ARG A 988 8.62 24.87 19.32
CA ARG A 988 9.28 25.15 20.61
C ARG A 988 8.99 24.09 21.65
N THR A 989 7.71 23.79 21.81
CA THR A 989 7.19 22.86 22.84
C THR A 989 6.03 22.08 22.26
N VAL A 990 5.98 20.79 22.56
CA VAL A 990 4.85 19.92 22.20
C VAL A 990 4.20 19.40 23.46
N ILE A 991 2.88 19.47 23.50
CA ILE A 991 2.06 18.94 24.57
C ILE A 991 1.24 17.80 23.99
N GLN A 992 1.28 16.62 24.61
CA GLN A 992 0.46 15.47 24.21
C GLN A 992 -0.21 14.88 25.44
N ALA A 993 -1.54 14.79 25.43
CA ALA A 993 -2.35 14.44 26.58
C ALA A 993 -1.92 15.20 27.85
N GLY A 994 -1.61 16.49 27.73
CA GLY A 994 -1.16 17.35 28.83
C GLY A 994 0.28 17.13 29.30
N ARG A 995 1.01 16.15 28.75
CA ARG A 995 2.45 15.99 29.02
C ARG A 995 3.24 16.96 28.16
N VAL A 996 4.08 17.77 28.80
CA VAL A 996 4.86 18.81 28.13
C VAL A 996 6.27 18.29 27.78
N TYR A 997 6.58 18.34 26.49
CA TYR A 997 7.86 17.97 25.88
C TYR A 997 8.52 19.22 25.29
N GLU A 998 9.59 19.68 25.94
CA GLU A 998 10.43 20.75 25.38
C GLU A 998 11.33 20.21 24.28
N MET A 999 11.64 21.02 23.26
CA MET A 999 12.49 20.61 22.13
C MET A 999 13.82 20.00 22.59
N GLU A 1000 14.48 20.62 23.57
CA GLU A 1000 15.75 20.13 24.12
C GLU A 1000 15.64 18.68 24.65
N ARG A 1001 14.52 18.33 25.28
CA ARG A 1001 14.28 16.96 25.76
C ARG A 1001 14.07 15.99 24.60
N LEU A 1002 13.37 16.41 23.54
CA LEU A 1002 13.10 15.55 22.39
C LEU A 1002 14.36 15.28 21.56
N LEU A 1003 15.32 16.22 21.54
CA LEU A 1003 16.60 16.05 20.84
C LEU A 1003 17.58 15.15 21.60
N ARG A 1004 17.45 15.03 22.92
CA ARG A 1004 18.38 14.23 23.74
C ARG A 1004 18.07 12.73 23.63
N ARG A 1005 19.14 11.95 23.50
CA ARG A 1005 19.16 10.49 23.65
C ARG A 1005 19.48 10.06 25.10
N GLU A 1006 19.32 10.94 26.10
CA GLU A 1006 19.73 10.70 27.50
C GLU A 1006 18.85 9.70 28.23
#